data_AF-A0A135LAP5-F1
#
_entry.id   AF-A0A135LAP5-F1
#
_cell.length_a   1.000
_cell.length_b   1.000
_cell.length_c   1.000
_cell.angle_alpha   90.00
_cell.angle_beta   90.00
_cell.angle_gamma   90.00
#
_symmetry.space_group_name_H-M   'P 1'
#
loop_
_entity.id
_entity.type
_entity.pdbx_description
1 polymer ?
#
loop_
_entity_poly.entity_id
_entity_poly.type
_entity_poly.pdbx_seq_one_letter_code
_entity_poly.pdbx_strand_id
1 'polypeptide(L)'
;MTESKTESSQLADCNHVPIIDLSFLNSPNFDERRKLAQSIYDACTQVGFFYIKNHGIPEDKIEGIHSSAKRFFDLPEEQKMNFYIGNSPKFRGYSPLGGERSTGTDDDPIAEEDAVSALSEAFDIGYETAMDPQKSKDDPLPRDPYGLYGDNQWPGPDILPNFTETYIEYCAMMLGLCRKLMRIFALALDLSEDHFDSMIQNPGVTSRMMHYPPQPVKEEVREGLGAHTDFECFTILSQGSVPGLQVLSHNGEWILAPPVSGTLVVNIADCLSIWTNKKFKSTIHRVTNLTGKERYSVPFFFGVDYDTTVSVLPNHISDDRPACKEPFKAGEWVREKLSKVTPPSIATASLTPFQAAIPKAKLDELELLIKLAKLAPPTYENSQTDRRYGVSSDWLVTMRDQWLRSYHWKSSEDRINSFPQYTTEIEGLTIHFVGLFSERKDAVPLLLVHGWPGSFLEFLPILQKFREEYTPETLPYHLIVPSLPGYTFSSGPPLDRNFEIGDIARVLDQLMKGLGFESGYIAQGGDIGSRIARHLAVEHESCKAVHVNVVFMGRPDGMTDDHLNASEIAGVKRATNFVTTGTGYAMEQGTRPSTIGHVLASSPIALLAWIGEKFLEWVDNPLAPEDILESVTLYWLTETYPRAIYTYRQNYPPPPLPSSNDPRWYIHKPFGFSSFPMELVSLPRSWIETTGDLVFWEQHPKGGHFAALEQPDELKADLVKFVDQVWPVQKFECGAVLHFYFPISNYNNNQQSIIFSSIATKTMTATTAVDEIFSDESSFYGNDNQKSQLEAQVSSYDPEQFWVETHQKQLSTIQQQKRAPAPRAKRSSSDVSMEDAPPEPSEIKCNQRGKTEPISQFLSRLPPSTTGSASVGPWIWMYNPHVPPRRSGDVPTLLRKGRELLQAYENESAILREAHDRSGAKTTAGLTRKLNPMRKELEKGILDLARETGVTDGKWMLFPNVDEVDEVWGAVVRAMEKGELGDAAKVATDDGSGSGQSRLICVYTADFGDVEDVKRIVRRLVDIGLVGKGPKSVYYKSDAFTLLEITSKNEYGLKASMYSSQEMLEGK
;
A
#
# COMPACT_ATOMS: atom_id res chain seq x y z
N MET A 1 13.43 3.83 -69.89
CA MET A 1 12.20 4.61 -69.67
C MET A 1 11.18 3.67 -69.06
N THR A 2 11.11 3.76 -67.73
CA THR A 2 9.90 3.68 -66.88
C THR A 2 8.60 3.20 -67.52
N GLU A 3 8.04 2.12 -66.97
CA GLU A 3 6.79 2.20 -66.20
C GLU A 3 6.57 0.93 -65.37
N SER A 4 6.52 1.13 -64.05
CA SER A 4 6.27 0.12 -63.02
C SER A 4 4.78 -0.21 -62.93
N LYS A 5 4.44 -1.47 -63.16
CA LYS A 5 3.21 -2.10 -62.66
C LYS A 5 3.61 -3.33 -61.88
N THR A 6 3.51 -3.29 -60.56
CA THR A 6 3.20 -4.47 -59.73
C THR A 6 2.97 -4.08 -58.27
N GLU A 7 1.82 -4.54 -57.76
CA GLU A 7 1.57 -4.94 -56.36
C GLU A 7 1.64 -3.86 -55.28
N SER A 8 0.56 -3.08 -55.19
CA SER A 8 0.05 -2.65 -53.88
C SER A 8 -0.81 -3.78 -53.31
N SER A 9 -0.20 -4.65 -52.50
CA SER A 9 -0.94 -5.61 -51.68
C SER A 9 -1.80 -4.84 -50.67
N GLN A 10 -3.11 -5.08 -50.73
CA GLN A 10 -4.08 -4.66 -49.72
C GLN A 10 -3.69 -5.24 -48.35
N LEU A 11 -2.97 -4.47 -47.54
CA LEU A 11 -3.01 -4.61 -46.09
C LEU A 11 -4.39 -4.12 -45.66
N ALA A 12 -5.28 -5.06 -45.33
CA ALA A 12 -6.60 -4.74 -44.82
C ALA A 12 -6.46 -3.92 -43.52
N ASP A 13 -7.21 -2.84 -43.47
CA ASP A 13 -7.35 -1.90 -42.35
C ASP A 13 -7.83 -2.67 -41.10
N CYS A 14 -6.93 -2.95 -40.16
CA CYS A 14 -7.13 -3.93 -39.07
C CYS A 14 -7.90 -3.34 -37.87
N ASN A 15 -8.96 -2.56 -38.11
CA ASN A 15 -9.66 -1.83 -37.05
C ASN A 15 -10.73 -2.66 -36.31
N HIS A 16 -11.10 -3.86 -36.78
CA HIS A 16 -12.22 -4.66 -36.24
C HIS A 16 -11.87 -6.15 -36.07
N VAL A 17 -12.40 -6.78 -35.03
CA VAL A 17 -12.26 -8.23 -34.77
C VAL A 17 -13.14 -9.02 -35.77
N PRO A 18 -12.60 -9.98 -36.54
CA PRO A 18 -13.34 -10.67 -37.61
C PRO A 18 -14.44 -11.59 -37.07
N ILE A 19 -15.52 -11.78 -37.85
CA ILE A 19 -16.62 -12.71 -37.53
C ILE A 19 -16.55 -13.91 -38.48
N ILE A 20 -16.42 -15.10 -37.93
CA ILE A 20 -16.29 -16.38 -38.65
C ILE A 20 -17.59 -17.19 -38.51
N ASP A 21 -18.08 -17.71 -39.63
CA ASP A 21 -19.28 -18.54 -39.69
C ASP A 21 -18.93 -20.03 -39.57
N LEU A 22 -19.37 -20.67 -38.49
CA LEU A 22 -19.11 -22.08 -38.22
C LEU A 22 -20.12 -23.04 -38.87
N SER A 23 -20.99 -22.58 -39.77
CA SER A 23 -21.98 -23.44 -40.46
C SER A 23 -21.35 -24.66 -41.16
N PHE A 24 -20.10 -24.51 -41.64
CA PHE A 24 -19.37 -25.58 -42.33
C PHE A 24 -18.50 -26.44 -41.40
N LEU A 25 -18.52 -26.20 -40.07
CA LEU A 25 -17.70 -26.92 -39.10
C LEU A 25 -17.91 -28.45 -39.15
N ASN A 26 -19.16 -28.87 -39.40
CA ASN A 26 -19.53 -30.29 -39.54
C ASN A 26 -19.88 -30.67 -40.99
N SER A 27 -19.48 -29.86 -41.98
CA SER A 27 -19.77 -30.19 -43.38
C SER A 27 -19.10 -31.52 -43.74
N PRO A 28 -19.76 -32.45 -44.45
CA PRO A 28 -19.10 -33.65 -44.96
C PRO A 28 -18.07 -33.32 -46.06
N ASN A 29 -18.15 -32.13 -46.67
CA ASN A 29 -17.23 -31.68 -47.71
C ASN A 29 -15.91 -31.17 -47.11
N PHE A 30 -14.80 -31.84 -47.41
CA PHE A 30 -13.47 -31.49 -46.93
C PHE A 30 -13.03 -30.08 -47.37
N ASP A 31 -13.36 -29.67 -48.60
CA ASP A 31 -12.96 -28.36 -49.12
C ASP A 31 -13.66 -27.20 -48.39
N GLU A 32 -14.88 -27.42 -47.90
CA GLU A 32 -15.60 -26.43 -47.10
C GLU A 32 -14.96 -26.26 -45.72
N ARG A 33 -14.57 -27.37 -45.08
CA ARG A 33 -13.81 -27.34 -43.82
C ARG A 33 -12.44 -26.69 -43.98
N ARG A 34 -11.75 -26.95 -45.10
CA ARG A 34 -10.45 -26.33 -45.42
C ARG A 34 -10.56 -24.82 -45.63
N LYS A 35 -11.63 -24.33 -46.28
CA LYS A 35 -11.88 -22.89 -46.42
C LYS A 35 -12.15 -22.22 -45.07
N LEU A 36 -12.91 -22.89 -44.20
CA LEU A 36 -13.12 -22.43 -42.83
C LEU A 36 -11.78 -22.38 -42.06
N ALA A 37 -10.96 -23.43 -42.17
CA ALA A 37 -9.63 -23.47 -41.57
C ALA A 37 -8.74 -22.33 -42.04
N GLN A 38 -8.77 -21.98 -43.34
CA GLN A 38 -8.04 -20.83 -43.87
C GLN A 38 -8.52 -19.51 -43.23
N SER A 39 -9.83 -19.32 -43.06
CA SER A 39 -10.36 -18.11 -42.43
C SER A 39 -9.93 -17.99 -40.96
N ILE A 40 -9.88 -19.11 -40.25
CA ILE A 40 -9.37 -19.17 -38.87
C ILE A 40 -7.87 -18.90 -38.83
N TYR A 41 -7.09 -19.50 -39.74
CA TYR A 41 -5.65 -19.25 -39.86
C TYR A 41 -5.36 -17.75 -40.05
N ASP A 42 -6.09 -17.09 -40.96
CA ASP A 42 -5.93 -15.67 -41.23
C ASP A 42 -6.25 -14.84 -39.96
N ALA A 43 -7.34 -15.16 -39.25
CA ALA A 43 -7.67 -14.49 -38.00
C ALA A 43 -6.62 -14.70 -36.90
N CYS A 44 -6.10 -15.92 -36.74
CA CYS A 44 -5.10 -16.27 -35.72
C CYS A 44 -3.73 -15.61 -35.97
N THR A 45 -3.36 -15.44 -37.23
CA THR A 45 -2.08 -14.83 -37.62
C THR A 45 -2.14 -13.31 -37.66
N GLN A 46 -3.31 -12.73 -37.98
CA GLN A 46 -3.46 -11.27 -38.06
C GLN A 46 -3.79 -10.65 -36.71
N VAL A 47 -4.81 -11.17 -36.02
CA VAL A 47 -5.39 -10.54 -34.82
C VAL A 47 -5.23 -11.40 -33.57
N GLY A 48 -5.32 -12.74 -33.66
CA GLY A 48 -5.35 -13.63 -32.50
C GLY A 48 -6.70 -13.65 -31.75
N PHE A 49 -7.68 -12.87 -32.23
CA PHE A 49 -9.06 -12.80 -31.73
C PHE A 49 -10.05 -12.87 -32.89
N PHE A 50 -11.20 -13.53 -32.70
CA PHE A 50 -12.30 -13.53 -33.66
C PHE A 50 -13.64 -13.88 -32.98
N TYR A 51 -14.75 -13.44 -33.57
CA TYR A 51 -16.08 -13.91 -33.21
C TYR A 51 -16.43 -15.18 -34.00
N ILE A 52 -17.20 -16.06 -33.38
CA ILE A 52 -17.81 -17.21 -34.05
C ILE A 52 -19.34 -17.09 -33.99
N LYS A 53 -20.00 -17.27 -35.14
CA LYS A 53 -21.46 -17.38 -35.24
C LYS A 53 -21.84 -18.77 -35.75
N ASN A 54 -23.10 -19.16 -35.55
CA ASN A 54 -23.59 -20.51 -35.89
C ASN A 54 -22.78 -21.63 -35.20
N HIS A 55 -22.32 -21.37 -33.96
CA HIS A 55 -21.48 -22.28 -33.18
C HIS A 55 -22.22 -23.51 -32.62
N GLY A 56 -23.55 -23.50 -32.64
CA GLY A 56 -24.39 -24.66 -32.29
C GLY A 56 -24.70 -24.81 -30.79
N ILE A 57 -24.37 -23.82 -29.96
CA ILE A 57 -24.80 -23.76 -28.56
C ILE A 57 -26.15 -22.99 -28.54
N PRO A 58 -27.24 -23.57 -28.00
CA PRO A 58 -28.53 -22.89 -27.92
C PRO A 58 -28.48 -21.62 -27.06
N GLU A 59 -29.19 -20.58 -27.49
CA GLU A 59 -29.20 -19.28 -26.81
C GLU A 59 -29.76 -19.38 -25.38
N ASP A 60 -30.75 -20.25 -25.14
CA ASP A 60 -31.33 -20.49 -23.81
C ASP A 60 -30.31 -21.03 -22.80
N LYS A 61 -29.28 -21.75 -23.27
CA LYS A 61 -28.19 -22.26 -22.43
C LYS A 61 -27.16 -21.17 -22.11
N ILE A 62 -26.90 -20.28 -23.06
CA ILE A 62 -26.09 -19.09 -22.84
C ILE A 62 -26.79 -18.16 -21.83
N GLU A 63 -28.07 -17.86 -22.03
CA GLU A 63 -28.86 -17.06 -21.09
C GLU A 63 -28.93 -17.72 -19.70
N GLY A 64 -29.06 -19.05 -19.65
CA GLY A 64 -29.07 -19.83 -18.40
C GLY A 64 -27.79 -19.70 -17.58
N ILE A 65 -26.61 -19.73 -18.22
CA ILE A 65 -25.33 -19.56 -17.50
C ILE A 65 -25.14 -18.13 -17.01
N HIS A 66 -25.50 -17.12 -17.81
CA HIS A 66 -25.46 -15.71 -17.38
C HIS A 66 -26.45 -15.40 -16.26
N SER A 67 -27.64 -16.01 -16.30
CA SER A 67 -28.61 -15.93 -15.21
C SER A 67 -28.08 -16.58 -13.93
N SER A 68 -27.39 -17.71 -14.04
CA SER A 68 -26.73 -18.36 -12.90
C SER A 68 -25.59 -17.52 -12.33
N ALA A 69 -24.80 -16.85 -13.18
CA ALA A 69 -23.80 -15.87 -12.74
C ALA A 69 -24.40 -14.77 -11.90
N LYS A 70 -25.47 -14.14 -12.41
CA LYS A 70 -26.17 -13.10 -11.66
C LYS A 70 -26.66 -13.60 -10.30
N ARG A 71 -27.35 -14.75 -10.26
CA ARG A 71 -27.84 -15.33 -8.99
C ARG A 71 -26.72 -15.62 -7.99
N PHE A 72 -25.57 -16.09 -8.47
CA PHE A 72 -24.42 -16.36 -7.60
C PHE A 72 -23.81 -15.07 -7.04
N PHE A 73 -23.58 -14.07 -7.88
CA PHE A 73 -22.95 -12.81 -7.44
C PHE A 73 -23.89 -11.91 -6.63
N ASP A 74 -25.21 -12.07 -6.77
CA ASP A 74 -26.25 -11.46 -5.93
C ASP A 74 -26.31 -12.04 -4.50
N LEU A 75 -25.63 -13.16 -4.22
CA LEU A 75 -25.54 -13.69 -2.85
C LEU A 75 -24.80 -12.74 -1.91
N PRO A 76 -25.16 -12.71 -0.61
CA PRO A 76 -24.38 -11.99 0.40
C PRO A 76 -22.91 -12.43 0.39
N GLU A 77 -22.00 -11.49 0.61
CA GLU A 77 -20.55 -11.75 0.57
C GLU A 77 -20.13 -12.92 1.49
N GLU A 78 -20.67 -12.97 2.71
CA GLU A 78 -20.45 -14.08 3.65
C GLU A 78 -20.80 -15.44 3.05
N GLN A 79 -21.87 -15.53 2.24
CA GLN A 79 -22.26 -16.77 1.57
C GLN A 79 -21.36 -17.11 0.39
N LYS A 80 -20.91 -16.11 -0.38
CA LYS A 80 -19.97 -16.32 -1.49
C LYS A 80 -18.61 -16.81 -0.97
N MET A 81 -18.14 -16.26 0.15
CA MET A 81 -16.87 -16.64 0.79
C MET A 81 -16.85 -18.07 1.32
N ASN A 82 -17.99 -18.75 1.53
CA ASN A 82 -18.01 -20.19 1.81
C ASN A 82 -17.39 -21.02 0.67
N PHE A 83 -17.41 -20.48 -0.55
CA PHE A 83 -16.82 -21.11 -1.72
C PHE A 83 -15.46 -20.50 -2.07
N TYR A 84 -14.83 -19.75 -1.16
CA TYR A 84 -13.59 -19.02 -1.44
C TYR A 84 -12.55 -19.91 -2.13
N ILE A 85 -11.94 -19.38 -3.21
CA ILE A 85 -10.99 -20.11 -4.05
C ILE A 85 -9.80 -20.65 -3.24
N GLY A 86 -9.41 -19.95 -2.17
CA GLY A 86 -8.40 -20.41 -1.23
C GLY A 86 -8.74 -21.73 -0.56
N ASN A 87 -10.02 -22.09 -0.38
CA ASN A 87 -10.39 -23.38 0.22
C ASN A 87 -10.02 -24.59 -0.67
N SER A 88 -9.68 -24.37 -1.95
CA SER A 88 -9.34 -25.43 -2.89
C SER A 88 -7.85 -25.45 -3.22
N PRO A 89 -7.13 -26.57 -2.98
CA PRO A 89 -5.75 -26.73 -3.40
C PRO A 89 -5.58 -26.85 -4.93
N LYS A 90 -6.70 -26.80 -5.67
CA LYS A 90 -6.78 -26.91 -7.12
C LYS A 90 -7.26 -25.61 -7.79
N PHE A 91 -7.27 -24.49 -7.05
CA PHE A 91 -7.68 -23.17 -7.57
C PHE A 91 -9.12 -23.16 -8.12
N ARG A 92 -10.07 -23.68 -7.32
CA ARG A 92 -11.51 -23.76 -7.65
C ARG A 92 -12.32 -23.00 -6.62
N GLY A 93 -13.33 -22.25 -7.04
CA GLY A 93 -14.22 -21.51 -6.14
C GLY A 93 -14.27 -20.00 -6.45
N TYR A 94 -14.73 -19.24 -5.46
CA TYR A 94 -15.00 -17.82 -5.54
C TYR A 94 -13.77 -16.95 -5.26
N SER A 95 -13.46 -16.04 -6.17
CA SER A 95 -12.47 -14.98 -6.02
C SER A 95 -13.18 -13.64 -5.76
N PRO A 96 -12.95 -12.98 -4.61
CA PRO A 96 -13.61 -11.72 -4.27
C PRO A 96 -13.09 -10.53 -5.10
N LEU A 97 -13.79 -9.40 -5.02
CA LEU A 97 -13.39 -8.15 -5.67
C LEU A 97 -11.96 -7.75 -5.27
N GLY A 98 -11.13 -7.45 -6.26
CA GLY A 98 -9.72 -7.10 -6.04
C GLY A 98 -8.81 -8.30 -5.71
N GLY A 99 -9.33 -9.53 -5.79
CA GLY A 99 -8.57 -10.75 -5.57
C GLY A 99 -7.59 -11.12 -6.70
N GLU A 100 -7.64 -10.44 -7.84
CA GLU A 100 -6.77 -10.67 -9.00
C GLU A 100 -6.02 -9.39 -9.40
N ARG A 101 -4.79 -9.51 -9.91
CA ARG A 101 -3.98 -8.39 -10.42
C ARG A 101 -3.56 -8.62 -11.87
N SER A 102 -3.35 -7.52 -12.58
CA SER A 102 -2.82 -7.53 -13.94
C SER A 102 -1.36 -7.98 -13.95
N THR A 103 -1.07 -9.17 -14.49
CA THR A 103 0.30 -9.73 -14.50
C THR A 103 1.12 -9.36 -15.75
N GLY A 104 0.54 -8.66 -16.73
CA GLY A 104 1.19 -8.42 -18.01
C GLY A 104 1.32 -9.68 -18.86
N THR A 105 2.32 -9.73 -19.72
CA THR A 105 2.62 -10.89 -20.59
C THR A 105 3.98 -11.51 -20.27
N ASP A 106 4.23 -12.73 -20.75
CA ASP A 106 5.55 -13.37 -20.61
C ASP A 106 6.69 -12.57 -21.25
N ASP A 107 6.39 -11.88 -22.37
CA ASP A 107 7.38 -11.13 -23.15
C ASP A 107 7.53 -9.68 -22.64
N ASP A 108 6.55 -9.18 -21.88
CA ASP A 108 6.48 -7.83 -21.30
C ASP A 108 5.64 -7.86 -20.00
N PRO A 109 6.23 -8.27 -18.86
CA PRO A 109 5.54 -8.35 -17.58
C PRO A 109 5.28 -6.94 -17.02
N ILE A 110 4.08 -6.70 -16.49
CA ILE A 110 3.77 -5.44 -15.82
C ILE A 110 4.53 -5.42 -14.49
N ALA A 111 5.30 -4.36 -14.25
CA ALA A 111 5.94 -4.13 -12.96
C ALA A 111 4.86 -4.06 -11.86
N GLU A 112 5.08 -4.70 -10.71
CA GLU A 112 4.03 -4.87 -9.70
C GLU A 112 3.51 -3.54 -9.11
N GLU A 113 4.32 -2.48 -9.19
CA GLU A 113 3.95 -1.09 -8.86
C GLU A 113 2.89 -0.50 -9.79
N ASP A 114 2.79 -1.01 -11.02
CA ASP A 114 1.79 -0.65 -12.03
C ASP A 114 0.62 -1.67 -12.10
N ALA A 115 0.72 -2.78 -11.36
CA ALA A 115 -0.27 -3.85 -11.34
C ALA A 115 -1.52 -3.45 -10.52
N VAL A 116 -2.52 -2.91 -11.22
CA VAL A 116 -3.80 -2.54 -10.62
C VAL A 116 -4.60 -3.78 -10.25
N SER A 117 -5.20 -3.80 -9.05
CA SER A 117 -6.13 -4.86 -8.65
C SER A 117 -7.40 -4.80 -9.50
N ALA A 118 -7.75 -5.94 -10.08
CA ALA A 118 -8.88 -6.11 -10.98
C ALA A 118 -10.18 -5.74 -10.25
N LEU A 119 -10.96 -4.82 -10.82
CA LEU A 119 -12.31 -4.52 -10.34
C LEU A 119 -13.31 -5.57 -10.87
N SER A 120 -13.09 -6.82 -10.49
CA SER A 120 -13.95 -7.96 -10.80
C SER A 120 -13.90 -9.01 -9.70
N GLU A 121 -14.98 -9.78 -9.60
CA GLU A 121 -15.08 -11.00 -8.81
C GLU A 121 -15.38 -12.18 -9.74
N ALA A 122 -14.99 -13.38 -9.34
CA ALA A 122 -15.08 -14.56 -10.19
C ALA A 122 -15.47 -15.84 -9.44
N PHE A 123 -15.99 -16.83 -10.17
CA PHE A 123 -16.20 -18.19 -9.68
C PHE A 123 -15.63 -19.20 -10.68
N ASP A 124 -14.60 -19.92 -10.24
CA ASP A 124 -13.72 -20.77 -11.04
C ASP A 124 -14.05 -22.25 -10.83
N ILE A 125 -14.20 -22.98 -11.93
CA ILE A 125 -14.36 -24.43 -11.93
C ILE A 125 -13.38 -25.08 -12.92
N GLY A 126 -13.00 -26.31 -12.65
CA GLY A 126 -12.14 -27.15 -13.47
C GLY A 126 -12.90 -28.33 -14.08
N TYR A 127 -12.21 -29.05 -14.95
CA TYR A 127 -12.75 -30.24 -15.62
C TYR A 127 -13.24 -31.31 -14.63
N GLU A 128 -14.47 -31.79 -14.85
CA GLU A 128 -15.05 -32.99 -14.24
C GLU A 128 -15.61 -33.92 -15.33
N THR A 129 -15.59 -35.23 -15.10
CA THR A 129 -16.12 -36.21 -16.06
C THR A 129 -17.62 -36.01 -16.36
N ALA A 130 -18.39 -35.51 -15.39
CA ALA A 130 -19.80 -35.15 -15.57
C ALA A 130 -20.02 -34.05 -16.62
N MET A 131 -19.01 -33.20 -16.89
CA MET A 131 -19.07 -32.18 -17.93
C MET A 131 -18.73 -32.73 -19.31
N ASP A 132 -18.10 -33.91 -19.41
CA ASP A 132 -17.58 -34.40 -20.67
C ASP A 132 -18.58 -35.30 -21.39
N PRO A 133 -19.14 -34.89 -22.55
CA PRO A 133 -20.13 -35.69 -23.28
C PRO A 133 -19.57 -36.98 -23.88
N GLN A 134 -18.24 -37.17 -23.88
CA GLN A 134 -17.58 -38.41 -24.33
C GLN A 134 -17.32 -39.40 -23.18
N LYS A 135 -17.67 -39.04 -21.94
CA LYS A 135 -17.42 -39.85 -20.74
C LYS A 135 -18.73 -40.20 -20.03
N SER A 136 -18.69 -41.23 -19.20
CA SER A 136 -19.74 -41.46 -18.21
C SER A 136 -19.49 -40.53 -17.02
N LYS A 137 -20.57 -40.01 -16.41
CA LYS A 137 -20.49 -39.21 -15.17
C LYS A 137 -19.81 -39.96 -14.00
N ASP A 138 -19.80 -41.29 -14.06
CA ASP A 138 -19.23 -42.16 -13.04
C ASP A 138 -17.80 -42.60 -13.38
N ASP A 139 -17.24 -42.14 -14.52
CA ASP A 139 -15.84 -42.43 -14.88
C ASP A 139 -14.89 -41.72 -13.90
N PRO A 140 -13.79 -42.37 -13.49
CA PRO A 140 -12.79 -41.73 -12.65
C PRO A 140 -12.10 -40.59 -13.41
N LEU A 141 -11.72 -39.54 -12.68
CA LEU A 141 -10.86 -38.49 -13.22
C LEU A 141 -9.52 -39.09 -13.70
N PRO A 142 -8.91 -38.50 -14.74
CA PRO A 142 -7.59 -38.91 -15.21
C PRO A 142 -6.53 -38.74 -14.12
N ARG A 143 -5.37 -39.38 -14.31
CA ARG A 143 -4.22 -39.20 -13.42
C ARG A 143 -3.83 -37.72 -13.40
N ASP A 144 -3.75 -37.17 -12.19
CA ASP A 144 -3.53 -35.75 -11.96
C ASP A 144 -2.28 -35.50 -11.10
N PRO A 145 -1.05 -35.61 -11.66
CA PRO A 145 0.15 -35.34 -10.88
C PRO A 145 0.33 -33.84 -10.56
N TYR A 146 -0.49 -32.95 -11.13
CA TYR A 146 -0.39 -31.50 -10.99
C TYR A 146 -1.51 -30.89 -10.13
N GLY A 147 -2.52 -31.68 -9.73
CA GLY A 147 -3.60 -31.25 -8.86
C GLY A 147 -4.52 -30.19 -9.48
N LEU A 148 -4.96 -30.38 -10.72
CA LEU A 148 -5.78 -29.43 -11.47
C LEU A 148 -7.17 -29.96 -11.89
N TYR A 149 -7.41 -31.27 -11.85
CA TYR A 149 -8.70 -31.87 -12.22
C TYR A 149 -9.68 -31.91 -11.03
N GLY A 150 -10.94 -31.56 -11.27
CA GLY A 150 -12.05 -31.69 -10.32
C GLY A 150 -11.94 -30.86 -9.04
N ASP A 151 -12.60 -31.35 -7.98
CA ASP A 151 -12.82 -30.69 -6.68
C ASP A 151 -13.43 -29.28 -6.81
N ASN A 152 -14.44 -29.18 -7.67
CA ASN A 152 -15.21 -27.96 -7.83
C ASN A 152 -16.04 -27.69 -6.58
N GLN A 153 -16.01 -26.43 -6.10
CA GLN A 153 -16.75 -26.00 -4.92
C GLN A 153 -18.21 -25.66 -5.26
N TRP A 154 -18.99 -26.67 -5.63
CA TRP A 154 -20.38 -26.47 -6.07
C TRP A 154 -21.31 -25.96 -4.96
N PRO A 155 -22.08 -24.88 -5.19
CA PRO A 155 -23.16 -24.50 -4.30
C PRO A 155 -24.23 -25.60 -4.21
N GLY A 156 -24.64 -25.91 -2.97
CA GLY A 156 -25.70 -26.88 -2.74
C GLY A 156 -27.05 -26.41 -3.31
N PRO A 157 -27.97 -27.35 -3.63
CA PRO A 157 -29.28 -27.02 -4.19
C PRO A 157 -30.14 -26.16 -3.25
N ASP A 158 -29.87 -26.20 -1.95
CA ASP A 158 -30.54 -25.36 -0.94
C ASP A 158 -30.10 -23.88 -1.01
N ILE A 159 -28.91 -23.61 -1.55
CA ILE A 159 -28.34 -22.26 -1.68
C ILE A 159 -28.67 -21.70 -3.07
N LEU A 160 -28.34 -22.46 -4.13
CA LEU A 160 -28.61 -22.09 -5.51
C LEU A 160 -29.21 -23.28 -6.28
N PRO A 161 -30.54 -23.37 -6.35
CA PRO A 161 -31.22 -24.43 -7.09
C PRO A 161 -30.80 -24.48 -8.56
N ASN A 162 -30.54 -25.69 -9.07
CA ASN A 162 -30.17 -26.00 -10.46
C ASN A 162 -28.88 -25.33 -10.97
N PHE A 163 -28.05 -24.76 -10.10
CA PHE A 163 -26.84 -24.03 -10.51
C PHE A 163 -25.81 -24.97 -11.14
N THR A 164 -25.47 -26.05 -10.43
CA THR A 164 -24.49 -27.04 -10.87
C THR A 164 -24.91 -27.71 -12.18
N GLU A 165 -26.18 -28.13 -12.30
CA GLU A 165 -26.70 -28.78 -13.50
C GLU A 165 -26.63 -27.85 -14.71
N THR A 166 -26.98 -26.57 -14.54
CA THR A 166 -26.92 -25.56 -15.62
C THR A 166 -25.48 -25.33 -16.06
N TYR A 167 -24.54 -25.25 -15.11
CA TYR A 167 -23.13 -25.02 -15.41
C TYR A 167 -22.51 -26.24 -16.11
N ILE A 168 -22.75 -27.45 -15.61
CA ILE A 168 -22.26 -28.69 -16.22
C ILE A 168 -22.79 -28.84 -17.66
N GLU A 169 -24.08 -28.57 -17.89
CA GLU A 169 -24.67 -28.65 -19.23
C GLU A 169 -24.02 -27.66 -20.21
N TYR A 170 -23.77 -26.42 -19.76
CA TYR A 170 -23.06 -25.41 -20.54
C TYR A 170 -21.61 -25.85 -20.87
N CYS A 171 -20.87 -26.35 -19.88
CA CYS A 171 -19.50 -26.84 -20.07
C CYS A 171 -19.43 -28.00 -21.06
N ALA A 172 -20.41 -28.91 -21.04
CA ALA A 172 -20.48 -30.02 -21.98
C ALA A 172 -20.62 -29.55 -23.43
N MET A 173 -21.43 -28.52 -23.67
CA MET A 173 -21.57 -27.93 -25.00
C MET A 173 -20.30 -27.20 -25.45
N MET A 174 -19.65 -26.47 -24.53
CA MET A 174 -18.37 -25.80 -24.80
C MET A 174 -17.26 -26.81 -25.12
N LEU A 175 -17.11 -27.88 -24.34
CA LEU A 175 -16.17 -28.97 -24.61
C LEU A 175 -16.36 -29.57 -26.00
N GLY A 176 -17.62 -29.84 -26.37
CA GLY A 176 -17.96 -30.36 -27.70
C GLY A 176 -17.57 -29.41 -28.83
N LEU A 177 -17.73 -28.11 -28.63
CA LEU A 177 -17.32 -27.07 -29.59
C LEU A 177 -15.78 -26.95 -29.66
N CYS A 178 -15.10 -26.89 -28.53
CA CYS A 178 -13.64 -26.77 -28.46
C CYS A 178 -12.93 -27.92 -29.18
N ARG A 179 -13.37 -29.17 -28.99
CA ARG A 179 -12.81 -30.33 -29.71
C ARG A 179 -12.96 -30.20 -31.23
N LYS A 180 -14.10 -29.70 -31.71
CA LYS A 180 -14.30 -29.46 -33.15
C LYS A 180 -13.40 -28.34 -33.67
N LEU A 181 -13.24 -27.26 -32.89
CA LEU A 181 -12.32 -26.17 -33.25
C LEU A 181 -10.86 -26.64 -33.29
N MET A 182 -10.44 -27.51 -32.37
CA MET A 182 -9.10 -28.11 -32.40
C MET A 182 -8.80 -28.85 -33.71
N ARG A 183 -9.78 -29.56 -34.28
CA ARG A 183 -9.63 -30.20 -35.59
C ARG A 183 -9.49 -29.19 -36.73
N ILE A 184 -10.19 -28.06 -36.65
CA ILE A 184 -10.05 -26.98 -37.62
C ILE A 184 -8.71 -26.23 -37.45
N PHE A 185 -8.21 -26.06 -36.23
CA PHE A 185 -6.86 -25.55 -35.98
C PHE A 185 -5.79 -26.48 -36.55
N ALA A 186 -5.97 -27.81 -36.45
CA ALA A 186 -5.07 -28.76 -37.10
C ALA A 186 -5.04 -28.56 -38.63
N LEU A 187 -6.20 -28.42 -39.27
CA LEU A 187 -6.28 -28.11 -40.71
C LEU A 187 -5.64 -26.75 -41.05
N ALA A 188 -5.83 -25.74 -40.21
CA ALA A 188 -5.25 -24.41 -40.39
C ALA A 188 -3.71 -24.46 -40.35
N LEU A 189 -3.14 -25.46 -39.67
CA LEU A 189 -1.70 -25.69 -39.56
C LEU A 189 -1.15 -26.69 -40.59
N ASP A 190 -1.95 -27.04 -41.60
CA ASP A 190 -1.66 -28.07 -42.61
C ASP A 190 -1.36 -29.46 -42.00
N LEU A 191 -2.06 -29.80 -40.91
CA LEU A 191 -2.03 -31.10 -40.24
C LEU A 191 -3.30 -31.91 -40.53
N SER A 192 -3.32 -33.20 -40.16
CA SER A 192 -4.53 -34.02 -40.23
C SER A 192 -5.58 -33.54 -39.22
N GLU A 193 -6.87 -33.65 -39.54
CA GLU A 193 -7.97 -33.18 -38.66
C GLU A 193 -7.91 -33.79 -37.26
N ASP A 194 -7.43 -35.02 -37.14
CA ASP A 194 -7.33 -35.81 -35.90
C ASP A 194 -6.00 -35.62 -35.16
N HIS A 195 -5.10 -34.77 -35.64
CA HIS A 195 -3.73 -34.65 -35.13
C HIS A 195 -3.68 -34.43 -33.60
N PHE A 196 -4.55 -33.56 -33.08
CA PHE A 196 -4.59 -33.23 -31.65
C PHE A 196 -5.54 -34.11 -30.82
N ASP A 197 -6.33 -35.01 -31.43
CA ASP A 197 -7.38 -35.76 -30.73
C ASP A 197 -6.82 -36.59 -29.54
N SER A 198 -5.60 -37.11 -29.67
CA SER A 198 -4.93 -37.86 -28.61
C SER A 198 -4.49 -37.01 -27.41
N MET A 199 -4.35 -35.70 -27.60
CA MET A 199 -3.89 -34.74 -26.60
C MET A 199 -5.05 -34.07 -25.84
N ILE A 200 -6.31 -34.36 -26.21
CA ILE A 200 -7.52 -33.72 -25.66
C ILE A 200 -8.57 -34.76 -25.21
N GLN A 201 -8.10 -35.93 -24.76
CA GLN A 201 -8.97 -36.99 -24.25
C GLN A 201 -9.61 -36.60 -22.92
N ASN A 202 -8.87 -35.91 -22.07
CA ASN A 202 -9.29 -35.34 -20.79
C ASN A 202 -8.69 -33.93 -20.69
N PRO A 203 -9.15 -32.98 -21.53
CA PRO A 203 -8.46 -31.71 -21.71
C PRO A 203 -8.40 -30.92 -20.40
N GLY A 204 -7.30 -30.20 -20.20
CA GLY A 204 -7.25 -29.13 -19.21
C GLY A 204 -8.33 -28.10 -19.53
N VAL A 205 -9.21 -27.86 -18.57
CA VAL A 205 -10.29 -26.89 -18.70
C VAL A 205 -10.42 -26.12 -17.40
N THR A 206 -10.53 -24.82 -17.56
CA THR A 206 -11.04 -23.93 -16.52
C THR A 206 -12.21 -23.14 -17.11
N SER A 207 -13.32 -23.06 -16.39
CA SER A 207 -14.40 -22.12 -16.72
C SER A 207 -14.51 -21.12 -15.60
N ARG A 208 -14.51 -19.84 -15.96
CA ARG A 208 -14.52 -18.75 -14.99
C ARG A 208 -15.73 -17.89 -15.25
N MET A 209 -16.60 -17.82 -14.26
CA MET A 209 -17.78 -16.97 -14.28
C MET A 209 -17.39 -15.64 -13.66
N MET A 210 -17.60 -14.52 -14.34
CA MET A 210 -17.09 -13.21 -13.90
C MET A 210 -18.19 -12.17 -13.78
N HIS A 211 -18.07 -11.34 -12.75
CA HIS A 211 -18.87 -10.15 -12.55
C HIS A 211 -17.98 -8.92 -12.37
N TYR A 212 -18.31 -7.86 -13.11
CA TYR A 212 -17.67 -6.57 -13.05
C TYR A 212 -18.70 -5.54 -12.55
N PRO A 213 -18.50 -4.94 -11.37
CA PRO A 213 -19.40 -3.92 -10.85
C PRO A 213 -19.52 -2.69 -11.77
N PRO A 214 -20.59 -1.89 -11.63
CA PRO A 214 -20.72 -0.60 -12.30
C PRO A 214 -19.56 0.36 -11.98
N GLN A 215 -19.00 1.02 -13.00
CA GLN A 215 -17.96 2.03 -12.83
C GLN A 215 -18.40 3.44 -13.26
N PRO A 216 -17.95 4.53 -12.60
CA PRO A 216 -18.25 5.90 -13.03
C PRO A 216 -17.76 6.16 -14.46
N VAL A 217 -18.61 6.76 -15.31
CA VAL A 217 -18.36 6.90 -16.77
C VAL A 217 -17.36 8.03 -17.11
N LYS A 218 -16.87 8.83 -16.15
CA LYS A 218 -16.16 10.12 -16.44
C LYS A 218 -14.90 10.46 -15.62
N GLU A 219 -14.48 9.64 -14.65
CA GLU A 219 -13.19 9.78 -13.96
C GLU A 219 -12.40 8.46 -14.08
N GLU A 220 -11.09 8.49 -13.79
CA GLU A 220 -10.09 7.40 -13.97
C GLU A 220 -10.71 5.99 -14.10
N VAL A 221 -10.83 5.52 -15.34
CA VAL A 221 -11.38 4.19 -15.64
C VAL A 221 -10.42 3.15 -15.08
N ARG A 222 -10.82 2.46 -14.02
CA ARG A 222 -10.07 1.34 -13.47
C ARG A 222 -10.29 0.11 -14.33
N GLU A 223 -9.21 -0.62 -14.62
CA GLU A 223 -9.31 -1.87 -15.36
C GLU A 223 -10.09 -2.88 -14.51
N GLY A 224 -11.17 -3.43 -15.08
CA GLY A 224 -11.94 -4.51 -14.47
C GLY A 224 -11.13 -5.81 -14.42
N LEU A 225 -10.28 -6.00 -15.43
CA LEU A 225 -9.19 -6.97 -15.49
C LEU A 225 -8.13 -6.36 -16.42
N GLY A 226 -6.89 -6.18 -15.97
CA GLY A 226 -5.92 -5.45 -16.80
C GLY A 226 -5.28 -6.26 -17.90
N ALA A 227 -4.29 -5.66 -18.56
CA ALA A 227 -3.66 -6.24 -19.75
C ALA A 227 -2.94 -7.57 -19.46
N HIS A 228 -3.35 -8.64 -20.14
CA HIS A 228 -2.77 -9.99 -20.00
C HIS A 228 -2.93 -10.83 -21.28
N THR A 229 -2.28 -12.00 -21.28
CA THR A 229 -2.54 -13.13 -22.19
C THR A 229 -3.03 -14.34 -21.41
N ASP A 230 -3.71 -15.26 -22.10
CA ASP A 230 -4.19 -16.52 -21.51
C ASP A 230 -3.13 -17.62 -21.68
N PHE A 231 -3.07 -18.57 -20.74
CA PHE A 231 -1.97 -19.54 -20.69
C PHE A 231 -2.23 -20.86 -21.43
N GLU A 232 -3.49 -21.27 -21.64
CA GLU A 232 -3.85 -22.57 -22.26
C GLU A 232 -3.76 -22.53 -23.82
N CYS A 233 -4.56 -23.30 -24.57
CA CYS A 233 -4.51 -23.30 -26.03
C CYS A 233 -5.34 -22.15 -26.64
N PHE A 234 -6.58 -22.01 -26.20
CA PHE A 234 -7.45 -20.89 -26.58
C PHE A 234 -8.60 -20.79 -25.58
N THR A 235 -9.27 -19.63 -25.59
CA THR A 235 -10.42 -19.38 -24.72
C THR A 235 -11.63 -19.05 -25.58
N ILE A 236 -12.80 -19.58 -25.20
CA ILE A 236 -14.10 -19.18 -25.74
C ILE A 236 -14.80 -18.33 -24.68
N LEU A 237 -15.11 -17.09 -25.03
CA LEU A 237 -15.72 -16.13 -24.15
C LEU A 237 -17.18 -15.87 -24.54
N SER A 238 -18.09 -16.16 -23.61
CA SER A 238 -19.46 -15.67 -23.68
C SER A 238 -19.57 -14.31 -22.98
N GLN A 239 -19.94 -13.29 -23.75
CA GLN A 239 -20.13 -11.93 -23.25
C GLN A 239 -21.61 -11.67 -22.92
N GLY A 240 -21.88 -11.03 -21.77
CA GLY A 240 -23.20 -10.44 -21.52
C GLY A 240 -23.48 -9.24 -22.43
N SER A 241 -24.58 -8.52 -22.20
CA SER A 241 -25.01 -7.41 -23.06
C SER A 241 -24.18 -6.11 -22.93
N VAL A 242 -23.24 -6.06 -21.98
CA VAL A 242 -22.47 -4.85 -21.65
C VAL A 242 -21.05 -4.94 -22.21
N PRO A 243 -20.62 -3.98 -23.08
CA PRO A 243 -19.26 -3.98 -23.62
C PRO A 243 -18.21 -3.66 -22.55
N GLY A 244 -17.00 -4.19 -22.78
CA GLY A 244 -15.85 -3.88 -21.93
C GLY A 244 -14.55 -4.57 -22.34
N LEU A 245 -14.60 -5.64 -23.13
CA LEU A 245 -13.41 -6.30 -23.65
C LEU A 245 -12.68 -5.42 -24.67
N GLN A 246 -11.38 -5.23 -24.47
CA GLN A 246 -10.48 -4.54 -25.39
C GLN A 246 -9.31 -5.46 -25.76
N VAL A 247 -8.94 -5.44 -27.04
CA VAL A 247 -7.88 -6.26 -27.63
C VAL A 247 -6.80 -5.33 -28.18
N LEU A 248 -5.53 -5.60 -27.89
CA LEU A 248 -4.42 -4.78 -28.38
C LEU A 248 -4.10 -5.15 -29.84
N SER A 249 -4.19 -4.17 -30.74
CA SER A 249 -3.88 -4.36 -32.17
C SER A 249 -2.37 -4.44 -32.42
N HIS A 250 -1.99 -4.89 -33.61
CA HIS A 250 -0.58 -4.90 -34.04
C HIS A 250 0.05 -3.50 -34.13
N ASN A 251 -0.76 -2.44 -34.18
CA ASN A 251 -0.30 -1.05 -34.16
C ASN A 251 -0.15 -0.50 -32.73
N GLY A 252 -0.42 -1.31 -31.70
CA GLY A 252 -0.43 -0.87 -30.30
C GLY A 252 -1.69 -0.11 -29.90
N GLU A 253 -2.78 -0.24 -30.67
CA GLU A 253 -4.05 0.44 -30.40
C GLU A 253 -5.07 -0.51 -29.75
N TRP A 254 -5.76 -0.05 -28.70
CA TRP A 254 -6.83 -0.83 -28.06
C TRP A 254 -8.11 -0.83 -28.90
N ILE A 255 -8.51 -2.01 -29.39
CA ILE A 255 -9.73 -2.24 -30.16
C ILE A 255 -10.82 -2.78 -29.22
N LEU A 256 -11.97 -2.10 -29.17
CA LEU A 256 -13.13 -2.60 -28.43
C LEU A 256 -13.73 -3.82 -29.16
N ALA A 257 -13.99 -4.89 -28.41
CA ALA A 257 -14.70 -6.08 -28.86
C ALA A 257 -16.12 -6.12 -28.24
N PRO A 258 -17.09 -5.38 -28.81
CA PRO A 258 -18.42 -5.26 -28.23
C PRO A 258 -19.22 -6.57 -28.36
N PRO A 259 -20.12 -6.90 -27.41
CA PRO A 259 -20.99 -8.05 -27.52
C PRO A 259 -21.81 -8.03 -28.82
N VAL A 260 -21.69 -9.09 -29.63
CA VAL A 260 -22.47 -9.29 -30.85
C VAL A 260 -23.46 -10.43 -30.60
N SER A 261 -24.76 -10.17 -30.76
CA SER A 261 -25.82 -11.17 -30.50
C SER A 261 -25.63 -12.43 -31.37
N GLY A 262 -25.82 -13.60 -30.76
CA GLY A 262 -25.69 -14.90 -31.43
C GLY A 262 -24.24 -15.29 -31.76
N THR A 263 -23.27 -14.69 -31.07
CA THR A 263 -21.84 -14.98 -31.27
C THR A 263 -21.10 -15.19 -29.95
N LEU A 264 -19.98 -15.91 -30.05
CA LEU A 264 -19.00 -16.06 -28.98
C LEU A 264 -17.66 -15.49 -29.44
N VAL A 265 -16.83 -15.01 -28.51
CA VAL A 265 -15.46 -14.56 -28.83
C VAL A 265 -14.50 -15.72 -28.64
N VAL A 266 -13.52 -15.87 -29.53
CA VAL A 266 -12.42 -16.80 -29.40
C VAL A 266 -11.12 -16.02 -29.38
N ASN A 267 -10.26 -16.31 -28.41
CA ASN A 267 -8.90 -15.80 -28.35
C ASN A 267 -7.88 -16.92 -28.27
N ILE A 268 -6.78 -16.73 -29.00
CA ILE A 268 -5.65 -17.65 -28.98
C ILE A 268 -4.81 -17.37 -27.74
N ALA A 269 -4.37 -18.43 -27.09
CA ALA A 269 -3.62 -18.40 -25.84
C ALA A 269 -2.19 -18.94 -26.05
N ASP A 270 -1.38 -18.87 -25.01
CA ASP A 270 0.08 -19.03 -25.08
C ASP A 270 0.50 -20.42 -25.57
N CYS A 271 -0.15 -21.52 -25.15
CA CYS A 271 0.26 -22.86 -25.58
C CYS A 271 0.11 -23.05 -27.10
N LEU A 272 -0.98 -22.56 -27.70
CA LEU A 272 -1.19 -22.66 -29.15
C LEU A 272 -0.28 -21.68 -29.91
N SER A 273 0.01 -20.52 -29.33
CA SER A 273 1.03 -19.61 -29.86
C SER A 273 2.42 -20.26 -29.86
N ILE A 274 2.82 -20.91 -28.76
CA ILE A 274 4.09 -21.63 -28.64
C ILE A 274 4.17 -22.78 -29.65
N TRP A 275 3.12 -23.60 -29.79
CA TRP A 275 3.10 -24.67 -30.79
C TRP A 275 3.39 -24.19 -32.21
N THR A 276 2.90 -23.01 -32.55
CA THR A 276 3.08 -22.41 -33.88
C THR A 276 4.32 -21.52 -33.97
N ASN A 277 5.22 -21.61 -32.98
CA ASN A 277 6.43 -20.80 -32.88
C ASN A 277 6.15 -19.28 -32.88
N LYS A 278 5.10 -18.85 -32.17
CA LYS A 278 4.53 -17.48 -32.13
C LYS A 278 3.93 -17.00 -33.47
N LYS A 279 3.56 -17.92 -34.37
CA LYS A 279 2.90 -17.57 -35.65
C LYS A 279 1.42 -17.25 -35.45
N PHE A 280 0.72 -18.03 -34.63
CA PHE A 280 -0.56 -17.62 -34.09
C PHE A 280 -0.30 -16.67 -32.92
N LYS A 281 -1.05 -15.57 -32.87
CA LYS A 281 -0.82 -14.50 -31.91
C LYS A 281 -1.59 -14.77 -30.63
N SER A 282 -0.89 -14.90 -29.51
CA SER A 282 -1.48 -14.73 -28.18
C SER A 282 -1.58 -13.23 -27.93
N THR A 283 -2.79 -12.69 -28.06
CA THR A 283 -2.98 -11.25 -28.13
C THR A 283 -3.33 -10.67 -26.77
N ILE A 284 -2.61 -9.60 -26.40
CA ILE A 284 -2.84 -8.88 -25.15
C ILE A 284 -4.26 -8.32 -25.15
N HIS A 285 -4.98 -8.56 -24.08
CA HIS A 285 -6.33 -8.06 -23.92
C HIS A 285 -6.59 -7.62 -22.48
N ARG A 286 -7.60 -6.76 -22.30
CA ARG A 286 -8.03 -6.23 -21.01
C ARG A 286 -9.53 -6.02 -20.99
N VAL A 287 -10.08 -5.79 -19.79
CA VAL A 287 -11.49 -5.42 -19.61
C VAL A 287 -11.58 -4.08 -18.91
N THR A 288 -12.24 -3.11 -19.55
CA THR A 288 -12.59 -1.81 -18.96
C THR A 288 -14.09 -1.59 -19.06
N ASN A 289 -14.76 -1.47 -17.91
CA ASN A 289 -16.21 -1.29 -17.87
C ASN A 289 -16.58 0.19 -18.02
N LEU A 290 -16.76 0.65 -19.27
CA LEU A 290 -17.00 2.06 -19.59
C LEU A 290 -18.47 2.50 -19.50
N THR A 291 -19.38 1.60 -19.11
CA THR A 291 -20.83 1.82 -19.34
C THR A 291 -21.61 2.28 -18.11
N GLY A 292 -21.02 2.21 -16.91
CA GLY A 292 -21.74 2.46 -15.66
C GLY A 292 -22.81 1.41 -15.33
N LYS A 293 -22.78 0.25 -15.98
CA LYS A 293 -23.64 -0.90 -15.69
C LYS A 293 -22.80 -2.08 -15.25
N GLU A 294 -23.36 -2.99 -14.46
CA GLU A 294 -22.75 -4.29 -14.18
C GLU A 294 -22.53 -5.07 -15.48
N ARG A 295 -21.40 -5.78 -15.59
CA ARG A 295 -21.08 -6.65 -16.73
C ARG A 295 -20.84 -8.07 -16.22
N TYR A 296 -21.31 -9.05 -16.99
CA TYR A 296 -21.06 -10.47 -16.76
C TYR A 296 -20.36 -11.08 -17.97
N SER A 297 -19.47 -12.02 -17.72
CA SER A 297 -18.89 -12.84 -18.77
C SER A 297 -18.50 -14.22 -18.26
N VAL A 298 -18.47 -15.19 -19.16
CA VAL A 298 -18.08 -16.58 -18.84
C VAL A 298 -17.02 -17.02 -19.84
N PRO A 299 -15.72 -16.71 -19.60
CA PRO A 299 -14.60 -17.35 -20.30
C PRO A 299 -14.51 -18.84 -19.98
N PHE A 300 -14.29 -19.62 -21.04
CA PHE A 300 -14.05 -21.05 -21.01
C PHE A 300 -12.66 -21.31 -21.61
N PHE A 301 -11.69 -21.56 -20.75
CA PHE A 301 -10.30 -21.86 -21.11
C PHE A 301 -10.19 -23.32 -21.52
N PHE A 302 -9.57 -23.57 -22.67
CA PHE A 302 -9.38 -24.91 -23.20
C PHE A 302 -7.91 -25.18 -23.51
N GLY A 303 -7.39 -26.25 -22.91
CA GLY A 303 -6.05 -26.76 -23.10
C GLY A 303 -6.02 -28.23 -23.54
N VAL A 304 -4.81 -28.78 -23.53
CA VAL A 304 -4.55 -30.23 -23.68
C VAL A 304 -4.63 -30.94 -22.33
N ASP A 305 -4.68 -32.28 -22.34
CA ASP A 305 -4.52 -33.09 -21.14
C ASP A 305 -3.27 -32.64 -20.38
N TYR A 306 -3.36 -32.49 -19.05
CA TYR A 306 -2.28 -31.88 -18.27
C TYR A 306 -0.95 -32.65 -18.33
N ASP A 307 -0.95 -33.94 -18.65
CA ASP A 307 0.27 -34.74 -18.86
C ASP A 307 0.83 -34.65 -20.30
N THR A 308 0.21 -33.88 -21.19
CA THR A 308 0.71 -33.66 -22.55
C THR A 308 1.95 -32.76 -22.52
N THR A 309 2.97 -33.13 -23.29
CA THR A 309 4.13 -32.26 -23.54
C THR A 309 3.81 -31.26 -24.65
N VAL A 310 3.93 -29.97 -24.35
CA VAL A 310 3.80 -28.88 -25.30
C VAL A 310 5.20 -28.52 -25.82
N SER A 311 5.39 -28.54 -27.14
CA SER A 311 6.64 -28.20 -27.81
C SER A 311 6.37 -27.67 -29.21
N VAL A 312 7.19 -26.73 -29.71
CA VAL A 312 7.04 -26.15 -31.06
C VAL A 312 6.89 -27.26 -32.12
N LEU A 313 5.90 -27.12 -33.00
CA LEU A 313 5.60 -28.13 -34.02
C LEU A 313 6.76 -28.22 -35.03
N PRO A 314 7.18 -29.43 -35.46
CA PRO A 314 8.32 -29.60 -36.37
C PRO A 314 8.19 -28.83 -37.70
N ASN A 315 6.97 -28.68 -38.23
CA ASN A 315 6.71 -27.90 -39.46
C ASN A 315 6.78 -26.37 -39.27
N HIS A 316 7.07 -25.89 -38.05
CA HIS A 316 7.24 -24.49 -37.69
C HIS A 316 8.66 -24.16 -37.17
N ILE A 317 9.60 -25.11 -37.32
CA ILE A 317 11.02 -24.95 -37.00
C ILE A 317 11.82 -24.96 -38.30
N SER A 318 12.73 -24.01 -38.45
CA SER A 318 13.69 -23.92 -39.54
C SER A 318 15.01 -23.32 -39.04
N ASP A 319 16.08 -23.41 -39.82
CA ASP A 319 17.40 -22.87 -39.44
C ASP A 319 17.36 -21.35 -39.14
N ASP A 320 16.45 -20.63 -39.79
CA ASP A 320 16.20 -19.19 -39.61
C ASP A 320 15.15 -18.87 -38.53
N ARG A 321 14.44 -19.87 -38.01
CA ARG A 321 13.42 -19.71 -36.96
C ARG A 321 13.47 -20.89 -35.97
N PRO A 322 14.43 -20.89 -35.02
CA PRO A 322 14.51 -21.91 -33.98
C PRO A 322 13.27 -21.90 -33.08
N ALA A 323 13.11 -22.96 -32.28
CA ALA A 323 12.00 -23.05 -31.34
C ALA A 323 12.03 -21.89 -30.33
N CYS A 324 10.89 -21.21 -30.15
CA CYS A 324 10.77 -20.10 -29.19
C CYS A 324 10.83 -20.51 -27.72
N LYS A 325 10.65 -21.80 -27.42
CA LYS A 325 10.61 -22.34 -26.06
C LYS A 325 10.97 -23.82 -26.02
N GLU A 326 11.62 -24.24 -24.95
CA GLU A 326 11.89 -25.65 -24.65
C GLU A 326 10.60 -26.42 -24.33
N PRO A 327 10.53 -27.73 -24.60
CA PRO A 327 9.37 -28.57 -24.27
C PRO A 327 9.02 -28.56 -22.78
N PHE A 328 7.73 -28.49 -22.44
CA PHE A 328 7.24 -28.51 -21.05
C PHE A 328 5.92 -29.31 -20.91
N LYS A 329 5.56 -29.67 -19.67
CA LYS A 329 4.27 -30.33 -19.37
C LYS A 329 3.17 -29.29 -19.19
N ALA A 330 2.02 -29.50 -19.83
CA ALA A 330 0.91 -28.55 -19.77
C ALA A 330 0.42 -28.29 -18.33
N GLY A 331 0.33 -29.32 -17.49
CA GLY A 331 -0.09 -29.19 -16.10
C GLY A 331 0.90 -28.45 -15.20
N GLU A 332 2.19 -28.65 -15.40
CA GLU A 332 3.25 -27.91 -14.70
C GLU A 332 3.15 -26.42 -15.02
N TRP A 333 3.03 -26.10 -16.31
CA TRP A 333 2.84 -24.73 -16.80
C TRP A 333 1.62 -24.04 -16.19
N VAL A 334 0.46 -24.70 -16.24
CA VAL A 334 -0.78 -24.14 -15.72
C VAL A 334 -0.71 -23.98 -14.19
N ARG A 335 -0.16 -24.95 -13.46
CA ARG A 335 0.00 -24.87 -11.99
C ARG A 335 0.94 -23.73 -11.59
N GLU A 336 2.07 -23.58 -12.27
CA GLU A 336 3.01 -22.48 -12.01
C GLU A 336 2.32 -21.12 -12.17
N LYS A 337 1.58 -20.93 -13.27
CA LYS A 337 0.84 -19.69 -13.54
C LYS A 337 -0.26 -19.42 -12.50
N LEU A 338 -1.04 -20.43 -12.12
CA LEU A 338 -2.09 -20.31 -11.11
C LEU A 338 -1.55 -20.04 -9.70
N SER A 339 -0.39 -20.62 -9.35
CA SER A 339 0.26 -20.41 -8.06
C SER A 339 0.78 -18.97 -7.87
N LYS A 340 1.21 -18.32 -8.96
CA LYS A 340 1.63 -16.91 -8.93
C LYS A 340 0.48 -15.94 -8.67
N VAL A 341 -0.75 -16.36 -8.95
CA VAL A 341 -1.96 -15.51 -8.82
C VAL A 341 -2.83 -15.86 -7.61
N THR A 342 -2.51 -16.92 -6.84
CA THR A 342 -3.36 -17.37 -5.71
C THR A 342 -2.55 -17.58 -4.41
N PRO A 343 -2.89 -16.91 -3.30
CA PRO A 343 -2.26 -17.13 -1.98
C PRO A 343 -2.67 -18.48 -1.33
N PRO A 344 -1.91 -19.00 -0.34
CA PRO A 344 -2.16 -20.31 0.26
C PRO A 344 -3.50 -20.46 1.00
N SER A 345 -4.02 -21.70 1.01
CA SER A 345 -5.41 -22.10 1.32
C SER A 345 -5.93 -21.89 2.75
N ILE A 346 -5.11 -21.36 3.65
CA ILE A 346 -5.39 -21.28 5.10
C ILE A 346 -5.40 -19.82 5.58
N ALA A 347 -4.97 -18.87 4.74
CA ALA A 347 -4.96 -17.45 5.12
C ALA A 347 -6.38 -16.87 5.12
N THR A 348 -6.85 -16.43 6.28
CA THR A 348 -8.10 -15.67 6.43
C THR A 348 -7.90 -14.17 6.14
N ALA A 349 -6.66 -13.70 6.15
CA ALA A 349 -6.30 -12.32 5.83
C ALA A 349 -6.02 -12.15 4.33
N SER A 350 -6.45 -11.02 3.77
CA SER A 350 -6.06 -10.63 2.42
C SER A 350 -4.56 -10.35 2.38
N LEU A 351 -3.82 -11.24 1.70
CA LEU A 351 -2.39 -11.11 1.48
C LEU A 351 -2.14 -10.47 0.13
N THR A 352 -1.35 -9.41 0.12
CA THR A 352 -0.90 -8.73 -1.10
C THR A 352 0.54 -9.16 -1.39
N PRO A 353 0.84 -9.82 -2.52
CA PRO A 353 2.23 -10.01 -2.94
C PRO A 353 2.96 -8.66 -3.08
N PHE A 354 4.25 -8.67 -2.75
CA PHE A 354 5.09 -7.48 -2.68
C PHE A 354 6.44 -7.72 -3.37
N GLN A 355 6.94 -6.70 -4.05
CA GLN A 355 8.33 -6.61 -4.49
C GLN A 355 8.91 -5.25 -4.10
N ALA A 356 10.18 -5.27 -3.65
CA ALA A 356 10.95 -4.06 -3.47
C ALA A 356 11.23 -3.43 -4.84
N ALA A 357 10.69 -2.24 -5.09
CA ALA A 357 10.97 -1.44 -6.27
C ALA A 357 11.30 -0.02 -5.83
N ILE A 358 12.59 0.33 -5.82
CA ILE A 358 13.03 1.67 -5.44
C ILE A 358 13.14 2.56 -6.69
N PRO A 359 12.39 3.68 -6.76
CA PRO A 359 12.46 4.58 -7.90
C PRO A 359 13.87 5.11 -8.11
N LYS A 360 14.32 5.13 -9.36
CA LYS A 360 15.65 5.65 -9.73
C LYS A 360 15.94 7.03 -9.15
N ALA A 361 14.93 7.91 -9.08
CA ALA A 361 15.08 9.24 -8.51
C ALA A 361 15.55 9.24 -7.04
N LYS A 362 15.11 8.27 -6.22
CA LYS A 362 15.58 8.11 -4.83
C LYS A 362 17.03 7.63 -4.76
N LEU A 363 17.44 6.77 -5.69
CA LEU A 363 18.83 6.30 -5.80
C LEU A 363 19.77 7.43 -6.25
N ASP A 364 19.35 8.20 -7.25
CA ASP A 364 20.08 9.38 -7.74
C ASP A 364 20.21 10.45 -6.61
N GLU A 365 19.16 10.63 -5.80
CA GLU A 365 19.19 11.50 -4.62
C GLU A 365 20.17 10.98 -3.56
N LEU A 366 20.11 9.70 -3.21
CA LEU A 366 21.04 9.08 -2.26
C LEU A 366 22.50 9.28 -2.70
N GLU A 367 22.81 8.99 -3.97
CA GLU A 367 24.16 9.16 -4.50
C GLU A 367 24.64 10.63 -4.39
N LEU A 368 23.77 11.59 -4.72
CA LEU A 368 24.07 13.01 -4.58
C LEU A 368 24.32 13.41 -3.12
N LEU A 369 23.50 12.93 -2.19
CA LEU A 369 23.64 13.24 -0.76
C LEU A 369 24.92 12.64 -0.16
N ILE A 370 25.31 11.43 -0.57
CA ILE A 370 26.60 10.83 -0.20
C ILE A 370 27.77 11.68 -0.70
N LYS A 371 27.71 12.16 -1.95
CA LYS A 371 28.77 13.01 -2.54
C LYS A 371 28.90 14.37 -1.82
N LEU A 372 27.78 14.95 -1.39
CA LEU A 372 27.76 16.27 -0.76
C LEU A 372 28.02 16.23 0.76
N ALA A 373 27.88 15.06 1.38
CA ALA A 373 28.07 14.91 2.82
C ALA A 373 29.49 15.32 3.25
N LYS A 374 29.57 16.19 4.26
CA LYS A 374 30.84 16.56 4.87
C LYS A 374 31.32 15.43 5.77
N LEU A 375 32.62 15.14 5.72
CA LEU A 375 33.29 14.31 6.70
C LEU A 375 33.88 15.18 7.80
N ALA A 376 33.95 14.64 9.01
CA ALA A 376 34.61 15.31 10.14
C ALA A 376 36.10 15.52 9.82
N PRO A 377 36.73 16.61 10.32
CA PRO A 377 38.18 16.70 10.29
C PRO A 377 38.79 15.59 11.17
N PRO A 378 40.06 15.23 10.94
CA PRO A 378 40.77 14.34 11.84
C PRO A 378 40.76 14.88 13.27
N THR A 379 40.34 14.05 14.22
CA THR A 379 40.40 14.30 15.66
C THR A 379 41.17 13.17 16.33
N TYR A 380 41.47 13.33 17.61
CA TYR A 380 42.08 12.25 18.38
C TYR A 380 41.19 11.00 18.35
N GLU A 381 39.89 11.15 18.63
CA GLU A 381 38.92 10.06 18.76
C GLU A 381 38.75 9.28 17.45
N ASN A 382 38.53 9.97 16.33
CA ASN A 382 38.29 9.33 15.03
C ASN A 382 39.57 8.86 14.32
N SER A 383 40.74 9.01 14.96
CA SER A 383 42.04 8.47 14.51
C SER A 383 42.44 7.19 15.26
N GLN A 384 41.63 6.69 16.19
CA GLN A 384 41.92 5.46 16.93
C GLN A 384 41.52 4.22 16.10
N THR A 385 42.47 3.29 15.89
CA THR A 385 42.27 2.10 15.06
C THR A 385 41.52 0.96 15.77
N ASP A 386 41.42 1.02 17.09
CA ASP A 386 40.76 0.01 17.92
C ASP A 386 39.28 0.31 18.20
N ARG A 387 38.73 1.38 17.61
CA ARG A 387 37.30 1.77 17.69
C ARG A 387 36.78 2.06 19.09
N ARG A 388 37.65 2.27 20.10
CA ARG A 388 37.24 2.57 21.48
C ARG A 388 36.35 3.81 21.66
N TYR A 389 36.23 4.65 20.63
CA TYR A 389 35.37 5.85 20.58
C TYR A 389 34.43 5.85 19.37
N GLY A 390 34.16 4.68 18.77
CA GLY A 390 33.33 4.52 17.58
C GLY A 390 34.13 4.44 16.28
N VAL A 391 33.46 4.74 15.16
CA VAL A 391 34.02 4.59 13.81
C VAL A 391 35.22 5.51 13.55
N SER A 392 36.24 5.00 12.85
CA SER A 392 37.40 5.80 12.43
C SER A 392 37.11 6.60 11.16
N SER A 393 37.84 7.70 10.97
CA SER A 393 37.79 8.51 9.73
C SER A 393 38.11 7.67 8.50
N ASP A 394 39.15 6.83 8.59
CA ASP A 394 39.60 5.98 7.48
C ASP A 394 38.52 4.97 7.07
N TRP A 395 37.81 4.37 8.04
CA TRP A 395 36.72 3.46 7.76
C TRP A 395 35.56 4.19 7.07
N LEU A 396 35.14 5.35 7.59
CA LEU A 396 34.01 6.09 7.04
C LEU A 396 34.30 6.63 5.62
N VAL A 397 35.54 7.07 5.36
CA VAL A 397 36.00 7.45 4.02
C VAL A 397 35.93 6.25 3.07
N THR A 398 36.44 5.09 3.50
CA THR A 398 36.48 3.86 2.69
C THR A 398 35.07 3.40 2.32
N MET A 399 34.16 3.34 3.31
CA MET A 399 32.77 2.94 3.08
C MET A 399 32.04 3.92 2.16
N ARG A 400 32.21 5.23 2.34
CA ARG A 400 31.65 6.25 1.43
C ARG A 400 32.14 6.02 0.00
N ASP A 401 33.44 5.80 -0.18
CA ASP A 401 34.02 5.64 -1.50
C ASP A 401 33.55 4.34 -2.18
N GLN A 402 33.38 3.25 -1.41
CA GLN A 402 32.75 2.01 -1.89
C GLN A 402 31.28 2.21 -2.24
N TRP A 403 30.54 2.94 -1.41
CA TRP A 403 29.12 3.23 -1.65
C TRP A 403 28.91 3.99 -2.97
N LEU A 404 29.84 4.87 -3.34
CA LEU A 404 29.78 5.64 -4.60
C LEU A 404 30.31 4.90 -5.83
N ARG A 405 31.14 3.87 -5.66
CA ARG A 405 31.91 3.30 -6.78
C ARG A 405 31.59 1.83 -7.08
N SER A 406 31.32 1.04 -6.06
CA SER A 406 31.22 -0.42 -6.19
C SER A 406 29.89 -0.99 -5.72
N TYR A 407 29.20 -0.32 -4.79
CA TYR A 407 27.89 -0.77 -4.34
C TYR A 407 26.78 -0.36 -5.32
N HIS A 408 25.95 -1.33 -5.71
CA HIS A 408 24.81 -1.11 -6.60
C HIS A 408 23.54 -1.70 -5.98
N TRP A 409 22.59 -0.82 -5.64
CA TRP A 409 21.33 -1.21 -4.99
C TRP A 409 20.56 -2.29 -5.76
N LYS A 410 20.63 -2.28 -7.09
CA LYS A 410 19.85 -3.22 -7.92
C LYS A 410 20.15 -4.68 -7.59
N SER A 411 21.40 -5.03 -7.31
CA SER A 411 21.77 -6.40 -6.93
C SER A 411 21.15 -6.82 -5.58
N SER A 412 21.08 -5.90 -4.62
CA SER A 412 20.41 -6.11 -3.33
C SER A 412 18.90 -6.25 -3.50
N GLU A 413 18.29 -5.38 -4.32
CA GLU A 413 16.87 -5.43 -4.65
C GLU A 413 16.48 -6.76 -5.33
N ASP A 414 17.27 -7.22 -6.30
CA ASP A 414 17.05 -8.49 -6.98
C ASP A 414 17.19 -9.68 -6.02
N ARG A 415 18.14 -9.61 -5.07
CA ARG A 415 18.32 -10.63 -4.03
C ARG A 415 17.12 -10.68 -3.07
N ILE A 416 16.64 -9.52 -2.63
CA ILE A 416 15.44 -9.37 -1.79
C ILE A 416 14.23 -9.98 -2.51
N ASN A 417 14.00 -9.58 -3.77
CA ASN A 417 12.88 -10.05 -4.59
C ASN A 417 12.99 -11.49 -5.06
N SER A 418 14.13 -12.15 -4.84
CA SER A 418 14.24 -13.58 -5.08
C SER A 418 13.42 -14.41 -4.08
N PHE A 419 12.99 -13.83 -2.96
CA PHE A 419 12.14 -14.49 -1.97
C PHE A 419 10.69 -14.00 -2.08
N PRO A 420 9.69 -14.86 -1.83
CA PRO A 420 8.29 -14.42 -1.79
C PRO A 420 8.09 -13.44 -0.65
N GLN A 421 7.53 -12.28 -0.95
CA GLN A 421 7.23 -11.22 0.00
C GLN A 421 5.77 -10.81 -0.12
N TYR A 422 5.21 -10.33 0.97
CA TYR A 422 3.81 -9.94 1.05
C TYR A 422 3.65 -8.73 1.96
N THR A 423 2.56 -7.99 1.76
CA THR A 423 2.02 -7.02 2.70
C THR A 423 0.60 -7.38 3.10
N THR A 424 0.19 -6.98 4.29
CA THR A 424 -1.21 -7.05 4.75
C THR A 424 -1.51 -5.89 5.69
N GLU A 425 -2.79 -5.51 5.81
CA GLU A 425 -3.22 -4.41 6.67
C GLU A 425 -3.69 -4.93 8.02
N ILE A 426 -3.03 -4.50 9.09
CA ILE A 426 -3.36 -4.87 10.47
C ILE A 426 -3.47 -3.60 11.29
N GLU A 427 -4.67 -3.29 11.78
CA GLU A 427 -4.95 -2.10 12.59
C GLU A 427 -4.56 -0.76 11.94
N GLY A 428 -4.68 -0.69 10.61
CA GLY A 428 -4.29 0.48 9.80
C GLY A 428 -2.79 0.60 9.58
N LEU A 429 -2.03 -0.46 9.88
CA LEU A 429 -0.61 -0.59 9.55
C LEU A 429 -0.44 -1.57 8.39
N THR A 430 0.34 -1.16 7.40
CA THR A 430 0.85 -2.03 6.35
C THR A 430 2.00 -2.84 6.94
N ILE A 431 1.82 -4.15 7.06
CA ILE A 431 2.82 -5.07 7.59
C ILE A 431 3.42 -5.88 6.44
N HIS A 432 4.68 -5.62 6.14
CA HIS A 432 5.49 -6.39 5.20
C HIS A 432 6.05 -7.66 5.87
N PHE A 433 6.15 -8.76 5.13
CA PHE A 433 6.87 -9.95 5.55
C PHE A 433 7.40 -10.76 4.36
N VAL A 434 8.52 -11.47 4.57
CA VAL A 434 9.02 -12.51 3.68
C VAL A 434 8.44 -13.86 4.12
N GLY A 435 8.01 -14.70 3.19
CA GLY A 435 7.38 -15.99 3.49
C GLY A 435 7.91 -17.14 2.62
N LEU A 436 8.39 -18.22 3.24
CA LEU A 436 8.50 -19.52 2.58
C LEU A 436 7.39 -20.43 3.10
N PHE A 437 6.42 -20.71 2.24
CA PHE A 437 5.28 -21.56 2.58
C PHE A 437 5.51 -22.99 2.09
N SER A 438 5.29 -23.95 2.99
CA SER A 438 5.21 -25.38 2.64
C SER A 438 3.86 -25.75 2.04
N GLU A 439 3.82 -26.75 1.17
CA GLU A 439 2.58 -27.42 0.73
C GLU A 439 2.14 -28.52 1.72
N ARG A 440 2.97 -28.86 2.72
CA ARG A 440 2.61 -29.85 3.73
C ARG A 440 1.60 -29.27 4.72
N LYS A 441 0.49 -29.99 4.89
CA LYS A 441 -0.55 -29.63 5.87
C LYS A 441 -0.08 -29.70 7.33
N ASP A 442 0.97 -30.45 7.60
CA ASP A 442 1.56 -30.64 8.94
C ASP A 442 2.83 -29.80 9.15
N ALA A 443 3.14 -28.87 8.24
CA ALA A 443 4.31 -28.01 8.39
C ALA A 443 4.18 -27.09 9.61
N VAL A 444 5.26 -26.96 10.37
CA VAL A 444 5.28 -26.15 11.60
C VAL A 444 5.42 -24.66 11.23
N PRO A 445 4.52 -23.77 11.67
CA PRO A 445 4.68 -22.34 11.42
C PRO A 445 5.73 -21.73 12.35
N LEU A 446 6.72 -21.07 11.76
CA LEU A 446 7.84 -20.42 12.44
C LEU A 446 7.84 -18.92 12.12
N LEU A 447 7.77 -18.11 13.17
CA LEU A 447 7.86 -16.65 13.10
C LEU A 447 9.27 -16.20 13.49
N LEU A 448 10.04 -15.62 12.57
CA LEU A 448 11.42 -15.18 12.80
C LEU A 448 11.48 -13.66 12.95
N VAL A 449 11.77 -13.18 14.16
CA VAL A 449 11.61 -11.77 14.54
C VAL A 449 12.97 -11.07 14.68
N HIS A 450 13.21 -10.08 13.83
CA HIS A 450 14.45 -9.28 13.83
C HIS A 450 14.46 -8.19 14.93
N GLY A 451 15.56 -7.44 15.03
CA GLY A 451 15.67 -6.27 15.90
C GLY A 451 16.28 -5.04 15.23
N TRP A 452 17.01 -4.22 15.99
CA TRP A 452 17.68 -2.99 15.54
C TRP A 452 19.20 -3.10 15.72
N PRO A 453 20.03 -2.63 14.77
CA PRO A 453 19.70 -1.96 13.50
C PRO A 453 19.49 -2.97 12.35
N GLY A 454 18.89 -4.10 12.67
CA GLY A 454 18.61 -5.19 11.76
C GLY A 454 17.30 -5.05 10.97
N SER A 455 16.93 -6.09 10.23
CA SER A 455 15.69 -6.15 9.43
C SER A 455 15.45 -7.59 8.97
N PHE A 456 14.40 -7.82 8.16
CA PHE A 456 14.19 -9.11 7.50
C PHE A 456 15.41 -9.61 6.70
N LEU A 457 16.33 -8.72 6.27
CA LEU A 457 17.57 -9.07 5.58
C LEU A 457 18.44 -10.07 6.35
N GLU A 458 18.42 -10.01 7.70
CA GLU A 458 19.23 -10.87 8.56
C GLU A 458 18.89 -12.35 8.39
N PHE A 459 17.65 -12.66 8.02
CA PHE A 459 17.17 -14.03 7.88
C PHE A 459 17.24 -14.57 6.45
N LEU A 460 17.53 -13.74 5.44
CA LEU A 460 17.66 -14.22 4.06
C LEU A 460 18.69 -15.34 3.88
N PRO A 461 19.87 -15.33 4.55
CA PRO A 461 20.80 -16.45 4.51
C PRO A 461 20.21 -17.77 5.03
N ILE A 462 19.39 -17.71 6.09
CA ILE A 462 18.69 -18.89 6.63
C ILE A 462 17.61 -19.37 5.67
N LEU A 463 16.80 -18.45 5.12
CA LEU A 463 15.77 -18.79 4.13
C LEU A 463 16.39 -19.42 2.87
N GLN A 464 17.53 -18.91 2.41
CA GLN A 464 18.27 -19.47 1.29
C GLN A 464 18.64 -20.93 1.55
N LYS A 465 19.18 -21.24 2.74
CA LYS A 465 19.54 -22.62 3.12
C LYS A 465 18.33 -23.55 3.21
N PHE A 466 17.16 -23.05 3.59
CA PHE A 466 15.94 -23.87 3.54
C PHE A 466 15.51 -24.14 2.10
N ARG A 467 15.58 -23.14 1.22
CA ARG A 467 15.27 -23.29 -0.21
C ARG A 467 16.24 -24.21 -0.96
N GLU A 468 17.49 -24.26 -0.54
CA GLU A 468 18.50 -25.18 -1.11
C GLU A 468 18.30 -26.64 -0.69
N GLU A 469 17.76 -26.87 0.51
CA GLU A 469 17.56 -28.21 1.06
C GLU A 469 16.17 -28.79 0.79
N TYR A 470 15.16 -27.94 0.59
CA TYR A 470 13.76 -28.34 0.49
C TYR A 470 13.05 -27.67 -0.69
N THR A 471 12.13 -28.43 -1.29
CA THR A 471 11.08 -27.91 -2.19
C THR A 471 9.84 -27.53 -1.37
N PRO A 472 8.88 -26.76 -1.92
CA PRO A 472 7.62 -26.47 -1.23
C PRO A 472 6.90 -27.71 -0.69
N GLU A 473 6.95 -28.84 -1.40
CA GLU A 473 6.29 -30.10 -1.01
C GLU A 473 6.98 -30.83 0.14
N THR A 474 8.28 -30.57 0.34
CA THR A 474 9.12 -31.27 1.33
C THR A 474 9.48 -30.41 2.52
N LEU A 475 9.33 -29.09 2.40
CA LEU A 475 9.66 -28.12 3.44
C LEU A 475 8.87 -28.44 4.73
N PRO A 476 9.51 -28.69 5.89
CA PRO A 476 8.80 -29.06 7.12
C PRO A 476 8.13 -27.89 7.82
N TYR A 477 8.32 -26.67 7.32
CA TYR A 477 8.04 -25.44 8.03
C TYR A 477 7.32 -24.41 7.13
N HIS A 478 6.48 -23.57 7.72
CA HIS A 478 6.18 -22.26 7.14
C HIS A 478 7.11 -21.24 7.81
N LEU A 479 7.96 -20.56 7.05
CA LEU A 479 8.93 -19.60 7.59
C LEU A 479 8.45 -18.19 7.29
N ILE A 480 8.07 -17.44 8.32
CA ILE A 480 7.51 -16.08 8.22
C ILE A 480 8.49 -15.09 8.86
N VAL A 481 8.97 -14.12 8.09
CA VAL A 481 9.93 -13.10 8.52
C VAL A 481 9.30 -11.71 8.35
N PRO A 482 8.58 -11.21 9.36
CA PRO A 482 7.96 -9.89 9.28
C PRO A 482 8.99 -8.77 9.39
N SER A 483 8.76 -7.69 8.66
CA SER A 483 9.27 -6.38 9.02
C SER A 483 8.43 -5.82 10.16
N LEU A 484 9.07 -5.52 11.29
CA LEU A 484 8.38 -4.92 12.44
C LEU A 484 7.70 -3.58 12.06
N PRO A 485 6.59 -3.17 12.73
CA PRO A 485 6.02 -1.84 12.51
C PRO A 485 7.08 -0.75 12.65
N GLY A 486 7.16 0.15 11.67
CA GLY A 486 8.22 1.17 11.59
C GLY A 486 9.51 0.74 10.89
N TYR A 487 9.65 -0.52 10.46
CA TYR A 487 10.86 -1.02 9.83
C TYR A 487 10.65 -1.28 8.34
N THR A 488 11.57 -0.79 7.53
CA THR A 488 11.67 -1.07 6.08
C THR A 488 10.34 -0.80 5.37
N PHE A 489 9.77 -1.80 4.73
CA PHE A 489 8.53 -1.72 3.97
C PHE A 489 7.26 -1.76 4.84
N SER A 490 7.36 -2.06 6.14
CA SER A 490 6.23 -1.92 7.08
C SER A 490 6.02 -0.45 7.44
N SER A 491 4.76 -0.01 7.44
CA SER A 491 4.36 1.35 7.80
C SER A 491 4.33 1.56 9.32
N GLY A 492 3.85 2.74 9.75
CA GLY A 492 3.75 3.11 11.15
C GLY A 492 5.10 3.41 11.83
N PRO A 493 5.13 3.41 13.18
CA PRO A 493 3.97 3.26 14.08
C PRO A 493 2.97 4.43 13.95
N PRO A 494 1.76 4.35 14.55
CA PRO A 494 0.75 5.41 14.46
C PRO A 494 1.28 6.80 14.86
N LEU A 495 0.80 7.85 14.19
CA LEU A 495 1.24 9.23 14.44
C LEU A 495 0.49 9.90 15.62
N ASP A 496 -0.67 9.36 15.99
CA ASP A 496 -1.63 9.95 16.91
C ASP A 496 -1.64 9.29 18.30
N ARG A 497 -0.89 8.21 18.48
CA ARG A 497 -0.82 7.47 19.76
C ARG A 497 0.54 6.79 19.99
N ASN A 498 0.80 6.46 21.25
CA ASN A 498 1.95 5.65 21.64
C ASN A 498 1.83 4.21 21.10
N PHE A 499 2.97 3.54 20.93
CA PHE A 499 3.07 2.16 20.44
C PHE A 499 4.25 1.44 21.12
N GLU A 500 4.04 0.24 21.62
CA GLU A 500 5.00 -0.47 22.50
C GLU A 500 5.26 -1.92 22.08
N ILE A 501 6.21 -2.62 22.73
CA ILE A 501 6.52 -4.04 22.44
C ILE A 501 5.28 -4.94 22.48
N GLY A 502 4.37 -4.73 23.44
CA GLY A 502 3.12 -5.48 23.53
C GLY A 502 2.20 -5.25 22.32
N ASP A 503 2.17 -4.03 21.77
CA ASP A 503 1.42 -3.75 20.54
C ASP A 503 2.04 -4.45 19.33
N ILE A 504 3.37 -4.50 19.24
CA ILE A 504 4.06 -5.25 18.18
C ILE A 504 3.71 -6.74 18.28
N ALA A 505 3.82 -7.33 19.47
CA ALA A 505 3.49 -8.74 19.69
C ALA A 505 2.04 -9.04 19.26
N ARG A 506 1.10 -8.17 19.63
CA ARG A 506 -0.29 -8.29 19.21
C ARG A 506 -0.48 -8.19 17.70
N VAL A 507 0.21 -7.28 17.01
CA VAL A 507 0.17 -7.17 15.53
C VAL A 507 0.76 -8.43 14.86
N LEU A 508 1.89 -8.94 15.34
CA LEU A 508 2.50 -10.15 14.77
C LEU A 508 1.67 -11.41 15.06
N ASP A 509 1.01 -11.49 16.21
CA ASP A 509 0.07 -12.58 16.49
C ASP A 509 -1.16 -12.53 15.56
N GLN A 510 -1.68 -11.33 15.28
CA GLN A 510 -2.74 -11.14 14.28
C GLN A 510 -2.27 -11.51 12.87
N LEU A 511 -1.02 -11.22 12.49
CA LEU A 511 -0.43 -11.69 11.24
C LEU A 511 -0.45 -13.22 11.17
N MET A 512 0.08 -13.90 12.18
CA MET A 512 0.13 -15.36 12.20
C MET A 512 -1.27 -15.99 12.19
N LYS A 513 -2.24 -15.43 12.91
CA LYS A 513 -3.64 -15.84 12.85
C LYS A 513 -4.26 -15.59 11.49
N GLY A 514 -3.97 -14.45 10.87
CA GLY A 514 -4.42 -14.11 9.52
C GLY A 514 -3.86 -15.04 8.43
N LEU A 515 -2.69 -15.63 8.68
CA LEU A 515 -2.11 -16.71 7.87
C LEU A 515 -2.70 -18.11 8.20
N GLY A 516 -3.63 -18.16 9.17
CA GLY A 516 -4.33 -19.35 9.66
C GLY A 516 -3.50 -20.25 10.60
N PHE A 517 -2.48 -19.68 11.24
CA PHE A 517 -1.67 -20.35 12.26
C PHE A 517 -2.18 -20.11 13.68
N GLU A 518 -3.49 -19.86 13.84
CA GLU A 518 -4.14 -19.67 15.15
C GLU A 518 -4.02 -20.90 16.07
N SER A 519 -3.96 -22.09 15.46
CA SER A 519 -3.84 -23.36 16.17
C SER A 519 -2.47 -23.52 16.84
N GLY A 520 -1.43 -22.89 16.28
CA GLY A 520 -0.10 -22.88 16.86
C GLY A 520 1.00 -22.40 15.92
N TYR A 521 1.94 -21.64 16.45
CA TYR A 521 3.24 -21.34 15.82
C TYR A 521 4.35 -21.28 16.87
N ILE A 522 5.61 -21.30 16.42
CA ILE A 522 6.80 -21.08 17.25
C ILE A 522 7.42 -19.73 16.88
N ALA A 523 7.79 -18.93 17.88
CA ALA A 523 8.51 -17.69 17.66
C ALA A 523 10.02 -17.87 17.87
N GLN A 524 10.82 -17.30 16.97
CA GLN A 524 12.26 -17.13 17.11
C GLN A 524 12.57 -15.64 17.18
N GLY A 525 13.47 -15.20 18.07
CA GLY A 525 13.84 -13.79 18.15
C GLY A 525 15.21 -13.47 18.72
N GLY A 526 15.90 -12.53 18.08
CA GLY A 526 17.11 -11.85 18.59
C GLY A 526 16.82 -10.39 18.93
N ASP A 527 17.74 -9.70 19.61
CA ASP A 527 17.63 -8.27 19.95
C ASP A 527 16.22 -7.84 20.47
N ILE A 528 15.58 -6.80 19.93
CA ILE A 528 14.20 -6.39 20.25
C ILE A 528 13.21 -7.52 19.97
N GLY A 529 13.45 -8.30 18.91
CA GLY A 529 12.69 -9.50 18.57
C GLY A 529 12.64 -10.53 19.69
N SER A 530 13.67 -10.65 20.54
CA SER A 530 13.66 -11.53 21.71
C SER A 530 12.62 -11.09 22.76
N ARG A 531 12.45 -9.77 22.94
CA ARG A 531 11.44 -9.21 23.84
C ARG A 531 10.05 -9.41 23.26
N ILE A 532 9.87 -9.18 21.97
CA ILE A 532 8.60 -9.43 21.27
C ILE A 532 8.22 -10.91 21.35
N ALA A 533 9.16 -11.82 21.08
CA ALA A 533 8.94 -13.26 21.16
C ALA A 533 8.57 -13.73 22.58
N ARG A 534 9.17 -13.12 23.61
CA ARG A 534 8.76 -13.33 25.01
C ARG A 534 7.31 -12.89 25.26
N HIS A 535 6.92 -11.70 24.80
CA HIS A 535 5.52 -11.23 24.90
C HIS A 535 4.56 -12.18 24.17
N LEU A 536 4.88 -12.61 22.94
CA LEU A 536 4.11 -13.60 22.19
C LEU A 536 3.92 -14.89 23.01
N ALA A 537 5.00 -15.43 23.58
CA ALA A 537 4.93 -16.67 24.36
C ALA A 537 4.11 -16.51 25.65
N VAL A 538 4.18 -15.37 26.33
CA VAL A 538 3.49 -15.14 27.60
C VAL A 538 2.01 -14.80 27.39
N GLU A 539 1.68 -13.94 26.43
CA GLU A 539 0.35 -13.33 26.30
C GLU A 539 -0.55 -14.01 25.26
N HIS A 540 0.02 -14.69 24.25
CA HIS A 540 -0.75 -15.19 23.11
C HIS A 540 -0.80 -16.72 23.08
N GLU A 541 -1.99 -17.31 23.22
CA GLU A 541 -2.19 -18.77 23.22
C GLU A 541 -1.72 -19.46 21.93
N SER A 542 -1.78 -18.76 20.80
CA SER A 542 -1.36 -19.21 19.48
C SER A 542 0.17 -19.40 19.37
N CYS A 543 0.97 -18.66 20.12
CA CYS A 543 2.40 -18.96 20.24
C CYS A 543 2.59 -20.16 21.19
N LYS A 544 3.19 -21.27 20.72
CA LYS A 544 3.30 -22.53 21.49
C LYS A 544 4.65 -22.75 22.12
N ALA A 545 5.71 -22.22 21.53
CA ALA A 545 7.07 -22.28 22.05
C ALA A 545 7.86 -21.07 21.56
N VAL A 546 8.97 -20.78 22.22
CA VAL A 546 9.84 -19.67 21.86
C VAL A 546 11.31 -20.05 21.92
N HIS A 547 12.06 -19.67 20.90
CA HIS A 547 13.51 -19.78 20.83
C HIS A 547 14.10 -18.38 20.75
N VAL A 548 15.08 -18.04 21.60
CA VAL A 548 15.79 -16.75 21.48
C VAL A 548 17.30 -16.92 21.55
N ASN A 549 18.04 -15.99 20.97
CA ASN A 549 19.50 -15.97 21.03
C ASN A 549 20.06 -14.83 21.91
N VAL A 550 19.19 -14.09 22.60
CA VAL A 550 19.56 -13.08 23.59
C VAL A 550 18.46 -12.92 24.63
N VAL A 551 18.83 -12.60 25.87
CA VAL A 551 17.91 -12.14 26.92
C VAL A 551 18.55 -10.95 27.62
N PHE A 552 17.90 -9.80 27.55
CA PHE A 552 18.32 -8.62 28.30
C PHE A 552 17.83 -8.72 29.74
N MET A 553 18.74 -8.99 30.67
CA MET A 553 18.45 -9.06 32.10
C MET A 553 19.64 -8.63 32.96
N GLY A 554 19.35 -8.20 34.18
CA GLY A 554 20.37 -8.02 35.22
C GLY A 554 20.63 -9.33 35.96
N ARG A 555 21.63 -9.32 36.85
CA ARG A 555 21.90 -10.44 37.77
C ARG A 555 20.64 -10.77 38.58
N PRO A 556 20.13 -12.01 38.55
CA PRO A 556 19.02 -12.43 39.40
C PRO A 556 19.37 -12.34 40.89
N ASP A 557 18.37 -12.05 41.72
CA ASP A 557 18.54 -12.02 43.16
C ASP A 557 19.05 -13.37 43.70
N GLY A 558 20.07 -13.31 44.56
CA GLY A 558 20.64 -14.49 45.21
C GLY A 558 21.66 -15.29 44.39
N MET A 559 21.91 -14.93 43.12
CA MET A 559 22.94 -15.58 42.29
C MET A 559 24.34 -15.03 42.59
N THR A 560 25.33 -15.92 42.75
CA THR A 560 26.75 -15.58 42.91
C THR A 560 27.58 -16.05 41.70
N ASP A 561 28.78 -15.50 41.54
CA ASP A 561 29.68 -15.86 40.44
C ASP A 561 30.52 -17.11 40.75
N ASP A 562 30.38 -17.68 41.95
CA ASP A 562 31.25 -18.74 42.49
C ASP A 562 31.20 -20.05 41.69
N HIS A 563 30.12 -20.25 40.92
CA HIS A 563 29.87 -21.44 40.12
C HIS A 563 30.03 -21.23 38.61
N LEU A 564 30.35 -19.99 38.18
CA LEU A 564 30.49 -19.66 36.76
C LEU A 564 31.81 -20.19 36.21
N ASN A 565 31.74 -20.77 35.01
CA ASN A 565 32.95 -21.17 34.30
C ASN A 565 33.65 -19.96 33.66
N ALA A 566 34.88 -20.15 33.14
CA ALA A 566 35.67 -19.07 32.57
C ALA A 566 34.98 -18.34 31.39
N SER A 567 34.21 -19.06 30.56
CA SER A 567 33.45 -18.48 29.46
C SER A 567 32.28 -17.63 29.96
N GLU A 568 31.57 -18.10 30.98
CA GLU A 568 30.46 -17.37 31.61
C GLU A 568 30.95 -16.09 32.29
N ILE A 569 32.10 -16.15 32.98
CA ILE A 569 32.75 -14.96 33.56
C ILE A 569 33.15 -13.96 32.47
N ALA A 570 33.69 -14.44 31.35
CA ALA A 570 34.02 -13.58 30.20
C ALA A 570 32.76 -12.92 29.60
N GLY A 571 31.66 -13.67 29.48
CA GLY A 571 30.36 -13.16 29.04
C GLY A 571 29.81 -12.07 29.96
N VAL A 572 29.76 -12.32 31.29
CA VAL A 572 29.32 -11.33 32.29
C VAL A 572 30.19 -10.07 32.25
N LYS A 573 31.50 -10.21 32.07
CA LYS A 573 32.42 -9.07 31.91
C LYS A 573 32.12 -8.28 30.64
N ARG A 574 31.84 -8.96 29.51
CA ARG A 574 31.43 -8.34 28.24
C ARG A 574 30.12 -7.56 28.41
N ALA A 575 29.11 -8.18 29.01
CA ALA A 575 27.82 -7.56 29.31
C ALA A 575 27.98 -6.29 30.18
N THR A 576 28.80 -6.36 31.22
CA THR A 576 29.12 -5.22 32.09
C THR A 576 29.79 -4.09 31.31
N ASN A 577 30.73 -4.42 30.42
CA ASN A 577 31.41 -3.44 29.59
C ASN A 577 30.43 -2.78 28.60
N PHE A 578 29.57 -3.56 27.95
CA PHE A 578 28.54 -3.04 27.05
C PHE A 578 27.59 -2.08 27.77
N VAL A 579 27.10 -2.44 28.96
CA VAL A 579 26.24 -1.55 29.76
C VAL A 579 26.96 -0.24 30.09
N THR A 580 28.26 -0.29 30.40
CA THR A 580 29.05 0.88 30.83
C THR A 580 29.41 1.82 29.68
N THR A 581 29.81 1.28 28.52
CA THR A 581 30.37 2.09 27.42
C THR A 581 29.59 1.99 26.11
N GLY A 582 28.77 0.97 25.92
CA GLY A 582 28.08 0.65 24.66
C GLY A 582 26.63 1.12 24.57
N THR A 583 26.04 1.67 25.63
CA THR A 583 24.59 1.99 25.73
C THR A 583 24.23 3.44 25.39
N GLY A 584 25.19 4.26 24.96
CA GLY A 584 24.94 5.66 24.58
C GLY A 584 23.86 5.81 23.51
N TYR A 585 23.87 4.93 22.50
CA TYR A 585 22.85 4.92 21.44
C TYR A 585 21.44 4.64 21.98
N ALA A 586 21.32 3.69 22.91
CA ALA A 586 20.05 3.26 23.49
C ALA A 586 19.47 4.33 24.39
N MET A 587 20.32 5.07 25.12
CA MET A 587 19.90 6.21 25.92
C MET A 587 19.37 7.35 25.03
N GLU A 588 20.06 7.66 23.94
CA GLU A 588 19.63 8.68 22.99
C GLU A 588 18.28 8.30 22.34
N GLN A 589 18.15 7.05 21.87
CA GLN A 589 16.91 6.53 21.29
C GLN A 589 15.75 6.48 22.30
N GLY A 590 16.03 6.09 23.54
CA GLY A 590 15.00 5.95 24.58
C GLY A 590 14.52 7.28 25.16
N THR A 591 15.33 8.33 25.09
CA THR A 591 15.02 9.61 25.74
C THR A 591 14.75 10.75 24.77
N ARG A 592 15.39 10.77 23.59
CA ARG A 592 15.25 11.82 22.57
C ARG A 592 15.05 11.24 21.16
N PRO A 593 14.10 10.29 20.96
CA PRO A 593 13.92 9.61 19.67
C PRO A 593 13.64 10.57 18.50
N SER A 594 12.83 11.61 18.72
CA SER A 594 12.54 12.61 17.68
C SER A 594 13.81 13.36 17.25
N THR A 595 14.65 13.79 18.20
CA THR A 595 15.89 14.53 17.91
C THR A 595 16.85 13.68 17.10
N ILE A 596 17.21 12.50 17.59
CA ILE A 596 18.16 11.64 16.88
C ILE A 596 17.59 11.14 15.55
N GLY A 597 16.27 10.93 15.46
CA GLY A 597 15.56 10.63 14.23
C GLY A 597 15.80 11.68 13.15
N HIS A 598 15.61 12.97 13.48
CA HIS A 598 15.87 14.07 12.55
C HIS A 598 17.37 14.21 12.20
N VAL A 599 18.28 13.98 13.16
CA VAL A 599 19.73 14.04 12.91
C VAL A 599 20.14 13.00 11.87
N LEU A 600 19.74 11.73 12.02
CA LEU A 600 20.16 10.68 11.10
C LEU A 600 19.41 10.70 9.76
N ALA A 601 18.18 11.24 9.72
CA ALA A 601 17.46 11.48 8.47
C ALA A 601 18.09 12.58 7.61
N SER A 602 18.95 13.44 8.18
CA SER A 602 19.54 14.56 7.45
C SER A 602 20.67 14.17 6.47
N SER A 603 21.31 13.01 6.67
CA SER A 603 22.44 12.58 5.84
C SER A 603 22.63 11.06 5.86
N PRO A 604 22.81 10.41 4.69
CA PRO A 604 23.10 8.99 4.63
C PRO A 604 24.44 8.62 5.28
N ILE A 605 25.40 9.55 5.33
CA ILE A 605 26.68 9.34 6.01
C ILE A 605 26.55 9.44 7.53
N ALA A 606 25.65 10.28 8.04
CA ALA A 606 25.33 10.29 9.47
C ALA A 606 24.68 8.98 9.89
N LEU A 607 23.72 8.49 9.09
CA LEU A 607 23.08 7.19 9.31
C LEU A 607 24.11 6.04 9.24
N LEU A 608 25.00 6.03 8.24
CA LEU A 608 26.08 5.04 8.11
C LEU A 608 27.03 5.06 9.29
N ALA A 609 27.44 6.22 9.78
CA ALA A 609 28.32 6.31 10.94
C ALA A 609 27.67 5.69 12.18
N TRP A 610 26.39 6.00 12.42
CA TRP A 610 25.65 5.54 13.60
C TRP A 610 25.33 4.04 13.57
N ILE A 611 24.83 3.53 12.44
CA ILE A 611 24.45 2.12 12.29
C ILE A 611 25.68 1.25 12.02
N GLY A 612 26.61 1.73 11.19
CA GLY A 612 27.81 1.00 10.82
C GLY A 612 28.73 0.70 12.00
N GLU A 613 28.79 1.57 13.01
CA GLU A 613 29.47 1.27 14.28
C GLU A 613 28.97 -0.05 14.89
N LYS A 614 27.66 -0.29 14.86
CA LYS A 614 27.04 -1.47 15.48
C LYS A 614 27.40 -2.73 14.71
N PHE A 615 27.35 -2.69 13.39
CA PHE A 615 27.81 -3.79 12.53
C PHE A 615 29.31 -4.10 12.65
N LEU A 616 30.13 -3.15 13.13
CA LEU A 616 31.55 -3.38 13.38
C LEU A 616 31.87 -3.91 14.78
N GLU A 617 31.07 -3.54 15.79
CA GLU A 617 31.36 -3.86 17.19
C GLU A 617 30.59 -5.07 17.71
N TRP A 618 29.42 -5.37 17.14
CA TRP A 618 28.51 -6.38 17.68
C TRP A 618 28.71 -7.77 17.09
N VAL A 619 29.59 -7.89 16.10
CA VAL A 619 29.92 -9.14 15.41
C VAL A 619 31.17 -9.80 16.00
N ASP A 620 31.31 -11.10 15.77
CA ASP A 620 32.54 -11.85 16.05
C ASP A 620 33.55 -11.67 14.91
N ASN A 621 33.12 -11.97 13.68
CA ASN A 621 33.92 -11.77 12.48
C ASN A 621 33.45 -10.53 11.72
N PRO A 622 34.36 -9.71 11.15
CA PRO A 622 33.98 -8.57 10.35
C PRO A 622 33.07 -8.95 9.19
N LEU A 623 31.92 -8.28 9.07
CA LEU A 623 31.02 -8.41 7.93
C LEU A 623 31.63 -7.82 6.66
N ALA A 624 31.13 -8.26 5.50
CA ALA A 624 31.51 -7.63 4.25
C ALA A 624 31.00 -6.17 4.25
N PRO A 625 31.77 -5.20 3.72
CA PRO A 625 31.30 -3.83 3.57
C PRO A 625 29.95 -3.73 2.84
N GLU A 626 29.73 -4.61 1.88
CA GLU A 626 28.50 -4.70 1.09
C GLU A 626 27.27 -5.01 1.96
N ASP A 627 27.39 -5.89 2.95
CA ASP A 627 26.28 -6.24 3.87
C ASP A 627 25.87 -5.04 4.73
N ILE A 628 26.86 -4.26 5.18
CA ILE A 628 26.63 -3.04 5.97
C ILE A 628 25.97 -1.97 5.09
N LEU A 629 26.51 -1.74 3.89
CA LEU A 629 25.96 -0.78 2.94
C LEU A 629 24.54 -1.17 2.50
N GLU A 630 24.26 -2.46 2.33
CA GLU A 630 22.93 -2.96 1.99
C GLU A 630 21.90 -2.61 3.05
N SER A 631 22.18 -2.96 4.31
CA SER A 631 21.29 -2.66 5.42
C SER A 631 21.07 -1.14 5.60
N VAL A 632 22.15 -0.35 5.59
CA VAL A 632 22.05 1.11 5.74
C VAL A 632 21.33 1.76 4.55
N THR A 633 21.55 1.26 3.34
CA THR A 633 20.84 1.75 2.14
C THR A 633 19.34 1.45 2.23
N LEU A 634 18.96 0.22 2.64
CA LEU A 634 17.56 -0.12 2.85
C LEU A 634 16.92 0.79 3.91
N TYR A 635 17.60 1.02 5.03
CA TYR A 635 17.14 1.93 6.09
C TYR A 635 16.93 3.35 5.59
N TRP A 636 17.84 3.86 4.74
CA TRP A 636 17.74 5.19 4.15
C TRP A 636 16.54 5.31 3.21
N LEU A 637 16.42 4.39 2.25
CA LEU A 637 15.41 4.45 1.19
C LEU A 637 13.97 4.30 1.70
N THR A 638 13.83 3.69 2.88
CA THR A 638 12.57 3.43 3.57
C THR A 638 12.34 4.32 4.79
N GLU A 639 13.22 5.29 5.06
CA GLU A 639 13.13 6.20 6.21
C GLU A 639 12.90 5.45 7.55
N THR A 640 13.61 4.32 7.73
CA THR A 640 13.37 3.37 8.82
C THR A 640 13.76 3.94 10.18
N TYR A 641 14.97 4.52 10.30
CA TYR A 641 15.54 4.87 11.59
C TYR A 641 14.60 5.69 12.52
N PRO A 642 14.00 6.82 12.10
CA PRO A 642 13.12 7.59 12.97
C PRO A 642 11.83 6.84 13.37
N ARG A 643 11.41 5.86 12.57
CA ARG A 643 10.20 5.05 12.79
C ARG A 643 10.46 3.76 13.57
N ALA A 644 11.72 3.35 13.72
CA ALA A 644 12.12 2.05 14.29
C ALA A 644 12.47 2.10 15.79
N ILE A 645 12.84 3.26 16.32
CA ILE A 645 13.48 3.41 17.63
C ILE A 645 12.51 3.61 18.81
N TYR A 646 11.20 3.48 18.57
CA TYR A 646 10.18 3.78 19.55
C TYR A 646 10.20 2.83 20.76
N THR A 647 10.63 1.57 20.60
CA THR A 647 10.66 0.56 21.68
C THR A 647 11.66 0.90 22.79
N TYR A 648 12.67 1.72 22.51
CA TYR A 648 13.73 2.05 23.48
C TYR A 648 13.24 2.87 24.67
N ARG A 649 12.17 3.67 24.50
CA ARG A 649 11.65 4.52 25.57
C ARG A 649 11.06 3.74 26.75
N GLN A 650 10.69 2.47 26.55
CA GLN A 650 10.15 1.63 27.62
C GLN A 650 11.18 1.34 28.74
N ASN A 651 12.45 1.64 28.50
CA ASN A 651 13.51 1.56 29.51
C ASN A 651 13.77 2.90 30.23
N TYR A 652 13.00 3.96 29.94
CA TYR A 652 13.23 5.31 30.46
C TYR A 652 11.92 5.99 30.91
N PRO A 653 11.75 6.27 32.23
CA PRO A 653 12.67 5.96 33.32
C PRO A 653 12.87 4.43 33.47
N PRO A 654 14.00 3.97 34.04
CA PRO A 654 14.26 2.56 34.23
C PRO A 654 13.11 1.88 35.00
N PRO A 655 12.57 0.75 34.50
CA PRO A 655 11.54 0.03 35.23
C PRO A 655 12.11 -0.53 36.55
N PRO A 656 11.26 -0.79 37.57
CA PRO A 656 11.72 -1.33 38.86
C PRO A 656 12.51 -2.65 38.73
N LEU A 657 12.13 -3.47 37.76
CA LEU A 657 12.86 -4.66 37.32
C LEU A 657 13.00 -4.63 35.79
N PRO A 658 14.14 -5.06 35.22
CA PRO A 658 14.21 -5.33 33.79
C PRO A 658 13.11 -6.32 33.37
N SER A 659 12.55 -6.17 32.16
CA SER A 659 11.37 -6.96 31.75
C SER A 659 11.57 -8.47 31.90
N SER A 660 12.77 -8.98 31.62
CA SER A 660 13.08 -10.41 31.72
C SER A 660 13.26 -10.91 33.16
N ASN A 661 13.54 -10.03 34.13
CA ASN A 661 13.60 -10.35 35.56
C ASN A 661 12.22 -10.26 36.24
N ASP A 662 11.24 -9.64 35.59
CA ASP A 662 9.89 -9.48 36.12
C ASP A 662 9.12 -10.81 36.00
N PRO A 663 8.61 -11.38 37.11
CA PRO A 663 7.87 -12.64 37.08
C PRO A 663 6.64 -12.62 36.16
N ARG A 664 6.09 -11.44 35.84
CA ARG A 664 4.99 -11.29 34.88
C ARG A 664 5.36 -11.78 33.48
N TRP A 665 6.63 -11.72 33.12
CA TRP A 665 7.15 -12.11 31.80
C TRP A 665 7.91 -13.43 31.82
N TYR A 666 7.73 -14.26 32.86
CA TYR A 666 8.27 -15.61 32.91
C TYR A 666 7.63 -16.47 31.82
N ILE A 667 8.45 -17.15 31.00
CA ILE A 667 7.95 -17.98 29.90
C ILE A 667 7.59 -19.37 30.43
N HIS A 668 6.30 -19.66 30.58
CA HIS A 668 5.81 -20.98 31.01
C HIS A 668 5.67 -22.02 29.88
N LYS A 669 5.83 -21.57 28.63
CA LYS A 669 5.84 -22.45 27.44
C LYS A 669 7.26 -22.98 27.21
N PRO A 670 7.45 -24.03 26.39
CA PRO A 670 8.78 -24.50 26.02
C PRO A 670 9.66 -23.35 25.53
N PHE A 671 10.75 -23.12 26.25
CA PHE A 671 11.71 -22.05 25.98
C PHE A 671 13.06 -22.66 25.55
N GLY A 672 13.59 -22.21 24.41
CA GLY A 672 14.91 -22.57 23.90
C GLY A 672 15.85 -21.36 23.84
N PHE A 673 17.13 -21.59 24.10
CA PHE A 673 18.15 -20.55 24.03
C PHE A 673 19.41 -21.01 23.28
N SER A 674 19.91 -20.16 22.38
CA SER A 674 21.21 -20.36 21.70
C SER A 674 22.20 -19.28 22.15
N SER A 675 23.29 -19.70 22.80
CA SER A 675 24.31 -18.82 23.37
C SER A 675 25.46 -18.60 22.39
N PHE A 676 25.57 -17.37 21.89
CA PHE A 676 26.70 -16.92 21.07
C PHE A 676 27.68 -16.08 21.93
N PRO A 677 29.00 -16.32 21.82
CA PRO A 677 29.97 -15.77 22.76
C PRO A 677 30.17 -14.26 22.62
N MET A 678 29.94 -13.70 21.42
CA MET A 678 30.11 -12.27 21.15
C MET A 678 28.78 -11.48 21.19
N GLU A 679 27.72 -12.04 21.76
CA GLU A 679 26.47 -11.31 22.05
C GLU A 679 26.70 -10.17 23.07
N LEU A 680 25.99 -9.04 22.89
CA LEU A 680 26.01 -7.82 23.73
C LEU A 680 25.98 -8.13 25.21
N VAL A 681 25.01 -8.97 25.58
CA VAL A 681 24.79 -9.46 26.94
C VAL A 681 24.85 -10.98 26.95
N SER A 682 26.06 -11.52 26.81
CA SER A 682 26.30 -12.97 26.95
C SER A 682 26.22 -13.37 28.43
N LEU A 683 25.13 -14.05 28.81
CA LEU A 683 24.81 -14.36 30.20
C LEU A 683 24.89 -15.88 30.49
N PRO A 684 25.18 -16.28 31.74
CA PRO A 684 25.23 -17.68 32.15
C PRO A 684 23.89 -18.40 31.98
N ARG A 685 23.93 -19.70 31.67
CA ARG A 685 22.72 -20.54 31.56
C ARG A 685 21.85 -20.47 32.81
N SER A 686 22.48 -20.54 33.99
CA SER A 686 21.79 -20.50 35.28
C SER A 686 20.99 -19.22 35.51
N TRP A 687 21.35 -18.10 34.86
CA TRP A 687 20.59 -16.86 34.93
C TRP A 687 19.41 -16.89 33.97
N ILE A 688 19.61 -17.38 32.75
CA ILE A 688 18.57 -17.51 31.73
C ILE A 688 17.43 -18.44 32.20
N GLU A 689 17.77 -19.54 32.89
CA GLU A 689 16.82 -20.48 33.50
C GLU A 689 15.85 -19.81 34.50
N THR A 690 16.20 -18.66 35.07
CA THR A 690 15.29 -17.93 35.98
C THR A 690 14.16 -17.20 35.26
N THR A 691 14.21 -17.12 33.92
CA THR A 691 13.30 -16.30 33.12
C THR A 691 12.25 -17.10 32.36
N GLY A 692 12.27 -18.44 32.45
CA GLY A 692 11.31 -19.30 31.78
C GLY A 692 11.66 -20.78 31.90
N ASP A 693 10.73 -21.62 31.46
CA ASP A 693 10.84 -23.07 31.42
C ASP A 693 11.79 -23.50 30.29
N LEU A 694 13.09 -23.29 30.51
CA LEU A 694 14.17 -23.54 29.57
C LEU A 694 14.36 -25.05 29.35
N VAL A 695 13.87 -25.55 28.22
CA VAL A 695 13.97 -26.96 27.83
C VAL A 695 15.05 -27.24 26.80
N PHE A 696 15.55 -26.21 26.12
CA PHE A 696 16.60 -26.32 25.11
C PHE A 696 17.69 -25.27 25.35
N TRP A 697 18.95 -25.71 25.31
CA TRP A 697 20.12 -24.85 25.45
C TRP A 697 21.21 -25.35 24.51
N GLU A 698 21.71 -24.50 23.64
CA GLU A 698 22.89 -24.75 22.83
C GLU A 698 23.91 -23.63 23.04
N GLN A 699 25.19 -23.97 23.14
CA GLN A 699 26.28 -23.00 23.30
C GLN A 699 27.27 -23.13 22.16
N HIS A 700 27.53 -22.02 21.48
CA HIS A 700 28.38 -21.97 20.30
C HIS A 700 29.79 -21.43 20.61
N PRO A 701 30.82 -21.88 19.87
CA PRO A 701 32.19 -21.40 20.06
C PRO A 701 32.50 -20.08 19.33
N LYS A 702 31.65 -19.63 18.41
CA LYS A 702 31.80 -18.44 17.56
C LYS A 702 30.45 -17.78 17.30
N GLY A 703 30.48 -16.53 16.82
CA GLY A 703 29.30 -15.74 16.48
C GLY A 703 28.98 -14.64 17.50
N GLY A 704 28.45 -13.53 16.99
CA GLY A 704 28.05 -12.35 17.77
C GLY A 704 26.55 -12.15 17.84
N HIS A 705 26.17 -10.86 17.88
CA HIS A 705 24.80 -10.42 18.05
C HIS A 705 23.92 -10.75 16.85
N PHE A 706 24.46 -10.66 15.63
CA PHE A 706 23.71 -10.89 14.40
C PHE A 706 23.75 -12.38 14.03
N ALA A 707 23.30 -13.24 14.94
CA ALA A 707 23.44 -14.70 14.82
C ALA A 707 22.91 -15.26 13.49
N ALA A 708 21.78 -14.76 12.99
CA ALA A 708 21.19 -15.19 11.72
C ALA A 708 22.04 -14.82 10.49
N LEU A 709 22.80 -13.71 10.57
CA LEU A 709 23.69 -13.24 9.51
C LEU A 709 25.08 -13.85 9.62
N GLU A 710 25.62 -13.97 10.83
CA GLU A 710 26.99 -14.43 11.09
C GLU A 710 27.10 -15.97 11.07
N GLN A 711 26.15 -16.66 11.68
CA GLN A 711 26.15 -18.11 11.88
C GLN A 711 24.81 -18.74 11.42
N PRO A 712 24.42 -18.56 10.14
CA PRO A 712 23.12 -19.03 9.64
C PRO A 712 22.97 -20.55 9.71
N ASP A 713 24.05 -21.31 9.57
CA ASP A 713 24.03 -22.77 9.68
C ASP A 713 23.73 -23.22 11.12
N GLU A 714 24.42 -22.63 12.09
CA GLU A 714 24.28 -22.95 13.50
C GLU A 714 22.90 -22.56 14.03
N LEU A 715 22.42 -21.34 13.75
CA LEU A 715 21.10 -20.89 14.22
C LEU A 715 19.97 -21.70 13.55
N LYS A 716 20.09 -22.03 12.26
CA LYS A 716 19.15 -22.92 11.58
C LYS A 716 19.12 -24.30 12.23
N ALA A 717 20.29 -24.90 12.49
CA ALA A 717 20.38 -26.22 13.09
C ALA A 717 19.75 -26.26 14.48
N ASP A 718 19.96 -25.23 15.28
CA ASP A 718 19.34 -25.09 16.60
C ASP A 718 17.83 -24.97 16.53
N LEU A 719 17.33 -24.14 15.62
CA LEU A 719 15.89 -23.99 15.41
C LEU A 719 15.25 -25.33 15.03
N VAL A 720 15.86 -26.08 14.11
CA VAL A 720 15.38 -27.42 13.73
C VAL A 720 15.36 -28.37 14.93
N LYS A 721 16.47 -28.49 15.67
CA LYS A 721 16.54 -29.34 16.88
C LYS A 721 15.49 -28.94 17.92
N PHE A 722 15.30 -27.65 18.12
CA PHE A 722 14.33 -27.14 19.08
C PHE A 722 12.90 -27.50 18.66
N VAL A 723 12.55 -27.26 17.40
CA VAL A 723 11.23 -27.61 16.86
C VAL A 723 10.97 -29.11 16.98
N ASP A 724 11.93 -29.95 16.61
CA ASP A 724 11.84 -31.41 16.74
C ASP A 724 11.62 -31.86 18.20
N GLN A 725 12.19 -31.13 19.16
CA GLN A 725 12.07 -31.43 20.58
C GLN A 725 10.71 -31.02 21.16
N VAL A 726 10.15 -29.88 20.73
CA VAL A 726 9.00 -29.25 21.42
C VAL A 726 7.69 -29.34 20.65
N TRP A 727 7.73 -29.54 19.33
CA TRP A 727 6.53 -29.67 18.52
C TRP A 727 6.06 -31.12 18.49
N PRO A 728 4.84 -31.44 18.94
CA PRO A 728 4.36 -32.81 19.00
C PRO A 728 4.16 -33.38 17.59
N VAL A 729 5.05 -34.28 17.16
CA VAL A 729 4.84 -35.06 15.93
C VAL A 729 3.63 -35.96 16.13
N GLN A 730 2.57 -35.77 15.33
CA GLN A 730 1.58 -36.82 15.13
C GLN A 730 2.30 -38.01 14.49
N LYS A 731 2.75 -38.96 15.31
CA LYS A 731 3.15 -40.28 14.81
C LYS A 731 1.90 -40.94 14.22
N PHE A 732 1.72 -40.81 12.91
CA PHE A 732 0.86 -41.72 12.17
C PHE A 732 1.51 -43.11 12.23
N GLU A 733 0.98 -43.99 13.08
CA GLU A 733 1.29 -45.41 13.03
C GLU A 733 0.85 -45.97 11.68
N CYS A 734 1.78 -46.05 10.73
CA CYS A 734 1.59 -46.81 9.52
C CYS A 734 1.65 -48.30 9.89
N GLY A 735 0.53 -49.01 9.74
CA GLY A 735 0.43 -50.43 10.01
C GLY A 735 1.40 -51.25 9.15
N ALA A 736 2.54 -51.61 9.72
CA ALA A 736 3.42 -52.64 9.20
C ALA A 736 3.34 -53.85 10.12
N VAL A 737 2.72 -54.92 9.61
CA VAL A 737 2.74 -56.26 10.20
C VAL A 737 4.19 -56.76 10.17
N LEU A 738 4.82 -56.94 11.34
CA LEU A 738 5.95 -57.86 11.51
C LEU A 738 6.07 -58.33 12.97
N HIS A 739 5.57 -59.55 13.13
CA HIS A 739 5.86 -60.59 14.11
C HIS A 739 7.11 -60.46 15.02
N PHE A 740 6.87 -60.77 16.31
CA PHE A 740 7.59 -61.69 17.22
C PHE A 740 8.35 -61.18 18.47
N TYR A 741 7.92 -61.74 19.62
CA TYR A 741 8.61 -62.14 20.88
C TYR A 741 8.95 -61.11 22.00
N PHE A 742 8.08 -61.12 23.05
CA PHE A 742 8.26 -61.21 24.53
C PHE A 742 9.51 -60.61 25.26
N PRO A 743 9.47 -60.33 26.60
CA PRO A 743 8.36 -60.43 27.57
C PRO A 743 8.15 -59.23 28.53
N ILE A 744 6.99 -59.31 29.18
CA ILE A 744 6.43 -58.51 30.28
C ILE A 744 7.23 -58.63 31.59
N SER A 745 7.35 -57.51 32.30
CA SER A 745 7.38 -57.43 33.77
C SER A 745 7.10 -55.96 34.16
N ASN A 746 6.33 -55.57 35.17
CA ASN A 746 5.46 -56.22 36.14
C ASN A 746 4.81 -55.09 36.99
N TYR A 747 3.64 -55.34 37.60
CA TYR A 747 2.94 -54.57 38.65
C TYR A 747 2.17 -53.27 38.25
N ASN A 748 0.82 -53.28 38.27
CA ASN A 748 -0.13 -53.17 39.41
C ASN A 748 -0.11 -51.78 40.08
N ASN A 749 -1.20 -51.16 40.54
CA ASN A 749 -2.65 -51.34 40.48
C ASN A 749 -3.25 -50.14 41.26
N ASN A 750 -4.52 -49.77 40.99
CA ASN A 750 -5.46 -49.07 41.89
C ASN A 750 -5.17 -47.57 42.24
N GLN A 751 -6.14 -46.67 42.41
CA GLN A 751 -7.59 -46.81 42.61
C GLN A 751 -8.32 -45.48 42.33
N GLN A 752 -9.60 -45.62 42.00
CA GLN A 752 -10.63 -44.62 41.72
C GLN A 752 -11.14 -43.83 42.94
N SER A 753 -11.89 -42.76 42.63
CA SER A 753 -13.18 -42.34 43.26
C SER A 753 -13.13 -41.19 44.29
N ILE A 754 -14.06 -40.23 44.48
CA ILE A 754 -15.40 -39.87 43.93
C ILE A 754 -16.01 -38.69 44.77
N ILE A 755 -16.85 -37.82 44.16
CA ILE A 755 -18.04 -37.06 44.70
C ILE A 755 -17.98 -35.64 45.39
N PHE A 756 -18.53 -34.65 44.65
CA PHE A 756 -19.71 -33.75 44.86
C PHE A 756 -19.95 -32.83 46.10
N SER A 757 -20.13 -31.52 45.78
CA SER A 757 -21.36 -30.68 45.92
C SER A 757 -21.61 -29.66 47.08
N SER A 758 -22.14 -28.50 46.63
CA SER A 758 -23.32 -27.74 47.12
C SER A 758 -23.18 -26.47 47.99
N ILE A 759 -23.29 -25.30 47.34
CA ILE A 759 -24.36 -24.24 47.43
C ILE A 759 -25.12 -24.04 48.78
N ALA A 760 -25.16 -22.77 49.26
CA ALA A 760 -26.39 -21.96 49.57
C ALA A 760 -26.01 -20.58 50.20
N THR A 761 -26.20 -19.41 49.57
CA THR A 761 -27.39 -18.49 49.43
C THR A 761 -27.90 -17.76 50.69
N LYS A 762 -27.92 -16.40 50.66
CA LYS A 762 -29.09 -15.47 50.87
C LYS A 762 -28.66 -14.02 51.27
N THR A 763 -28.84 -12.99 50.41
CA THR A 763 -29.96 -11.99 50.26
C THR A 763 -30.06 -10.94 51.41
N MET A 764 -30.37 -9.64 51.26
CA MET A 764 -30.97 -8.79 50.20
C MET A 764 -30.91 -7.26 50.57
N THR A 765 -30.84 -6.35 49.56
CA THR A 765 -31.46 -4.98 49.38
C THR A 765 -31.25 -3.83 50.41
N ALA A 766 -31.19 -2.51 50.08
CA ALA A 766 -31.73 -1.68 48.99
C ALA A 766 -31.01 -0.29 48.88
N THR A 767 -31.03 0.31 47.67
CA THR A 767 -31.10 1.75 47.22
C THR A 767 -30.46 2.87 48.08
N THR A 768 -29.72 3.88 47.57
CA THR A 768 -30.03 4.88 46.50
C THR A 768 -28.81 5.81 46.27
N ALA A 769 -28.86 6.59 45.17
CA ALA A 769 -28.17 7.86 44.85
C ALA A 769 -26.92 7.80 43.95
N VAL A 770 -27.18 8.20 42.70
CA VAL A 770 -26.26 8.66 41.66
C VAL A 770 -26.02 10.14 41.91
N ASP A 771 -24.79 10.52 42.25
CA ASP A 771 -24.11 11.80 42.04
C ASP A 771 -22.87 11.83 42.97
N GLU A 772 -21.77 12.44 42.51
CA GLU A 772 -20.42 12.49 43.13
C GLU A 772 -19.40 11.41 42.73
N ILE A 773 -19.09 11.28 41.44
CA ILE A 773 -17.72 10.90 40.98
C ILE A 773 -17.35 11.74 39.74
N PHE A 774 -17.31 13.06 39.90
CA PHE A 774 -16.57 13.98 39.01
C PHE A 774 -16.10 15.16 39.85
N SER A 775 -14.91 15.05 40.42
CA SER A 775 -14.20 16.17 41.05
C SER A 775 -12.78 15.72 41.41
N ASP A 776 -11.83 15.88 40.49
CA ASP A 776 -10.57 16.60 40.73
C ASP A 776 -9.78 16.70 39.41
N GLU A 777 -10.02 17.76 38.65
CA GLU A 777 -9.08 18.27 37.66
C GLU A 777 -7.95 19.02 38.38
N SER A 778 -6.95 18.31 38.92
CA SER A 778 -5.69 18.94 39.30
C SER A 778 -4.51 17.95 39.40
N SER A 779 -4.09 17.37 38.27
CA SER A 779 -2.68 16.94 38.13
C SER A 779 -2.11 17.03 36.72
N PHE A 780 -2.78 17.74 35.80
CA PHE A 780 -2.38 17.86 34.40
C PHE A 780 -1.28 18.91 34.16
N TYR A 781 -1.07 19.84 35.10
CA TYR A 781 0.06 20.77 35.08
C TYR A 781 0.98 20.44 36.25
N GLY A 782 2.26 20.21 35.96
CA GLY A 782 3.29 20.03 36.97
C GLY A 782 3.27 21.14 38.01
N ASN A 783 3.92 20.91 39.15
CA ASN A 783 3.89 21.83 40.29
C ASN A 783 4.30 23.26 39.91
N ASP A 784 3.88 24.24 40.71
CA ASP A 784 4.09 25.67 40.42
C ASP A 784 5.57 26.04 40.17
N ASN A 785 6.51 25.27 40.73
CA ASN A 785 7.94 25.43 40.45
C ASN A 785 8.30 25.12 38.98
N GLN A 786 7.71 24.09 38.41
CA GLN A 786 7.92 23.68 37.01
C GLN A 786 7.36 24.72 36.04
N LYS A 787 6.21 25.33 36.39
CA LYS A 787 5.59 26.40 35.60
C LYS A 787 6.45 27.66 35.58
N SER A 788 6.95 28.10 36.74
CA SER A 788 7.85 29.26 36.81
C SER A 788 9.19 29.02 36.09
N GLN A 789 9.69 27.79 36.08
CA GLN A 789 10.93 27.44 35.37
C GLN A 789 10.75 27.49 33.83
N LEU A 790 9.59 27.04 33.34
CA LEU A 790 9.24 27.11 31.92
C LEU A 790 8.96 28.55 31.46
N GLU A 791 8.29 29.36 32.30
CA GLU A 791 8.07 30.78 32.02
C GLU A 791 9.39 31.56 31.93
N ALA A 792 10.38 31.22 32.75
CA ALA A 792 11.73 31.80 32.68
C ALA A 792 12.51 31.36 31.42
N GLN A 793 12.33 30.11 30.96
CA GLN A 793 12.95 29.63 29.73
C GLN A 793 12.36 30.32 28.48
N VAL A 794 11.04 30.47 28.44
CA VAL A 794 10.34 31.16 27.35
C VAL A 794 10.74 32.63 27.27
N SER A 795 10.95 33.30 28.41
CA SER A 795 11.39 34.71 28.41
C SER A 795 12.83 34.91 27.92
N SER A 796 13.63 33.84 27.83
CA SER A 796 15.03 33.87 27.41
C SER A 796 15.27 33.29 26.00
N TYR A 797 14.22 32.79 25.34
CA TYR A 797 14.32 32.20 24.01
C TYR A 797 14.39 33.30 22.94
N ASP A 798 15.52 33.39 22.26
CA ASP A 798 15.72 34.29 21.13
C ASP A 798 15.47 33.54 19.80
N PRO A 799 14.33 33.75 19.13
CA PRO A 799 14.01 33.10 17.87
C PRO A 799 14.87 33.60 16.71
N GLU A 800 15.54 34.74 16.83
CA GLU A 800 16.31 35.34 15.73
C GLU A 800 17.52 34.46 15.36
N GLN A 801 18.13 33.80 16.34
CA GLN A 801 19.24 32.87 16.12
C GLN A 801 18.83 31.66 15.24
N PHE A 802 17.59 31.19 15.37
CA PHE A 802 17.06 30.13 14.49
C PHE A 802 16.97 30.61 13.03
N TRP A 803 16.51 31.83 12.78
CA TRP A 803 16.30 32.33 11.41
C TRP A 803 17.60 32.77 10.74
N VAL A 804 18.57 33.27 11.50
CA VAL A 804 19.86 33.72 10.97
C VAL A 804 20.83 32.55 10.76
N GLU A 805 20.97 31.66 11.74
CA GLU A 805 22.00 30.62 11.70
C GLU A 805 21.49 29.27 11.18
N THR A 806 20.23 28.93 11.51
CA THR A 806 19.68 27.59 11.29
C THR A 806 18.85 27.52 10.01
N HIS A 807 17.96 28.49 9.77
CA HIS A 807 17.04 28.50 8.62
C HIS A 807 17.75 28.73 7.27
N GLN A 808 18.79 29.57 7.22
CA GLN A 808 19.57 29.78 5.99
C GLN A 808 20.36 28.54 5.55
N LYS A 809 20.65 27.63 6.49
CA LYS A 809 21.36 26.38 6.23
C LYS A 809 20.40 25.21 5.97
N GLN A 810 19.08 25.42 6.06
CA GLN A 810 18.10 24.40 5.74
C GLN A 810 18.06 24.10 4.25
N LEU A 811 17.96 22.80 3.93
CA LEU A 811 18.04 22.28 2.57
C LEU A 811 16.91 22.84 1.68
N SER A 812 15.72 23.06 2.23
CA SER A 812 14.57 23.68 1.53
C SER A 812 14.89 25.10 1.05
N THR A 813 15.53 25.91 1.89
CA THR A 813 15.98 27.27 1.57
C THR A 813 17.07 27.28 0.50
N ILE A 814 18.04 26.36 0.59
CA ILE A 814 19.14 26.22 -0.38
C ILE A 814 18.64 25.68 -1.73
N GLN A 815 17.70 24.73 -1.72
CA GLN A 815 17.08 24.17 -2.93
C GLN A 815 16.23 25.21 -3.66
N GLN A 816 15.57 26.12 -2.93
CA GLN A 816 14.85 27.26 -3.52
C GLN A 816 15.80 28.23 -4.22
N GLN A 817 16.96 28.52 -3.62
CA GLN A 817 17.98 29.39 -4.22
C GLN A 817 18.62 28.78 -5.48
N LYS A 818 18.78 27.46 -5.54
CA LYS A 818 19.35 26.75 -6.71
C LYS A 818 18.36 26.57 -7.87
N ARG A 819 17.05 26.71 -7.64
CA ARG A 819 15.99 26.59 -8.66
C ARG A 819 15.66 27.92 -9.37
N ALA A 820 16.31 29.02 -9.01
CA ALA A 820 16.12 30.31 -9.69
C ALA A 820 16.84 30.35 -11.06
N PRO A 821 16.22 30.88 -12.13
CA PRO A 821 16.88 31.06 -13.43
C PRO A 821 18.06 32.04 -13.32
N ALA A 822 19.12 31.78 -14.09
CA ALA A 822 20.29 32.66 -14.15
C ALA A 822 19.91 34.10 -14.54
N PRO A 823 20.46 35.13 -13.88
CA PRO A 823 20.09 36.51 -14.15
C PRO A 823 20.61 36.96 -15.52
N ARG A 824 19.73 37.61 -16.30
CA ARG A 824 20.09 38.29 -17.54
C ARG A 824 21.04 39.45 -17.23
N ALA A 825 22.20 39.44 -17.90
CA ALA A 825 23.20 40.49 -17.82
C ALA A 825 22.61 41.89 -18.11
N LYS A 826 22.88 42.86 -17.22
CA LYS A 826 22.78 44.28 -17.54
C LYS A 826 24.10 45.00 -17.23
N ARG A 827 24.37 45.91 -18.16
CA ARG A 827 25.59 46.67 -18.45
C ARG A 827 26.13 47.51 -17.29
N SER A 828 27.44 47.74 -17.36
CA SER A 828 28.23 48.67 -16.56
C SER A 828 27.96 50.14 -16.90
N SER A 829 27.93 50.99 -15.86
CA SER A 829 28.52 52.35 -15.76
C SER A 829 28.04 52.95 -14.42
N SER A 830 28.86 52.94 -13.36
CA SER A 830 29.77 54.02 -12.94
C SER A 830 29.06 55.29 -12.42
N ASP A 831 29.47 55.68 -11.21
CA ASP A 831 29.23 56.94 -10.45
C ASP A 831 27.90 57.08 -9.70
N VAL A 832 27.92 56.94 -8.35
CA VAL A 832 27.76 58.03 -7.36
C VAL A 832 28.28 57.53 -5.98
N SER A 833 28.83 58.46 -5.20
CA SER A 833 29.76 58.38 -4.06
C SER A 833 29.25 57.79 -2.74
N MET A 834 30.22 57.35 -1.92
CA MET A 834 30.11 57.24 -0.46
C MET A 834 29.72 58.59 0.16
N GLU A 835 28.65 58.61 0.95
CA GLU A 835 28.56 59.32 2.24
C GLU A 835 27.27 58.87 2.97
N ASP A 836 27.41 58.70 4.29
CA ASP A 836 26.39 58.44 5.32
C ASP A 836 25.87 57.01 5.57
N ALA A 837 26.48 56.36 6.57
CA ALA A 837 25.84 55.38 7.45
C ALA A 837 26.02 55.86 8.91
N PRO A 838 25.02 55.66 9.79
CA PRO A 838 24.84 54.33 10.37
C PRO A 838 23.37 53.83 10.35
N PRO A 839 23.16 52.51 10.25
CA PRO A 839 21.85 51.90 10.47
C PRO A 839 21.60 51.63 11.97
N GLU A 840 20.37 51.21 12.25
CA GLU A 840 19.76 50.73 13.51
C GLU A 840 18.77 51.74 14.11
N PRO A 841 17.57 51.32 14.59
CA PRO A 841 17.12 49.95 14.87
C PRO A 841 15.76 49.58 14.22
N SER A 842 15.58 48.28 13.90
CA SER A 842 14.28 47.61 13.66
C SER A 842 13.44 48.01 12.43
N GLU A 843 12.48 47.15 12.07
CA GLU A 843 11.26 47.44 11.27
C GLU A 843 11.43 47.47 9.72
N ILE A 844 10.72 46.75 8.84
CA ILE A 844 9.45 46.03 8.87
C ILE A 844 9.41 45.22 7.53
N LYS A 845 9.53 43.88 7.53
CA LYS A 845 8.97 43.05 6.43
C LYS A 845 7.49 42.92 6.75
N CYS A 846 6.72 43.96 6.49
CA CYS A 846 5.30 43.90 6.76
C CYS A 846 4.56 44.46 5.57
N ASN A 847 3.86 43.56 4.92
CA ASN A 847 2.79 43.80 3.98
C ASN A 847 1.58 44.52 4.63
N GLN A 848 1.75 45.13 5.80
CA GLN A 848 0.73 45.86 6.52
C GLN A 848 1.29 47.19 7.05
N ARG A 849 0.39 48.08 7.43
CA ARG A 849 0.72 49.38 8.04
C ARG A 849 1.34 49.20 9.42
N GLY A 850 2.45 49.89 9.69
CA GLY A 850 3.04 49.94 11.03
C GLY A 850 2.12 50.65 12.05
N LYS A 851 2.16 50.27 13.33
CA LYS A 851 1.26 50.82 14.38
C LYS A 851 1.27 52.35 14.47
N THR A 852 2.42 52.97 14.20
CA THR A 852 2.65 54.43 14.27
C THR A 852 2.90 55.06 12.90
N GLU A 853 2.81 54.29 11.81
CA GLU A 853 3.13 54.75 10.46
C GLU A 853 2.04 55.68 9.91
N PRO A 854 2.36 56.89 9.41
CA PRO A 854 1.38 57.75 8.74
C PRO A 854 0.79 57.09 7.48
N ILE A 855 -0.51 57.28 7.20
CA ILE A 855 -1.16 56.71 5.99
C ILE A 855 -0.42 57.08 4.70
N SER A 856 0.05 58.32 4.58
CA SER A 856 0.76 58.79 3.39
C SER A 856 2.05 58.01 3.14
N GLN A 857 2.74 57.62 4.22
CA GLN A 857 3.94 56.81 4.17
C GLN A 857 3.63 55.34 3.87
N PHE A 858 2.56 54.79 4.45
CA PHE A 858 2.11 53.43 4.16
C PHE A 858 1.72 53.25 2.67
N LEU A 859 0.93 54.18 2.13
CA LEU A 859 0.49 54.12 0.74
C LEU A 859 1.63 54.35 -0.27
N SER A 860 2.64 55.13 0.08
CA SER A 860 3.82 55.32 -0.78
C SER A 860 4.83 54.17 -0.67
N ARG A 861 4.91 53.51 0.49
CA ARG A 861 5.77 52.36 0.73
C ARG A 861 5.24 51.10 0.04
N LEU A 862 3.92 50.90 0.02
CA LEU A 862 3.26 49.71 -0.54
C LEU A 862 2.15 50.06 -1.57
N PRO A 863 2.49 50.69 -2.70
CA PRO A 863 1.56 50.90 -3.81
C PRO A 863 1.20 49.57 -4.49
N PRO A 864 -0.07 49.13 -4.49
CA PRO A 864 -0.44 47.81 -5.04
C PRO A 864 -0.12 47.62 -6.54
N SER A 865 -0.08 48.70 -7.31
CA SER A 865 0.23 48.67 -8.76
C SER A 865 1.65 48.18 -9.07
N THR A 866 2.61 48.43 -8.17
CA THR A 866 4.05 48.20 -8.40
C THR A 866 4.69 47.33 -7.33
N THR A 867 3.99 47.09 -6.21
CA THR A 867 4.46 46.19 -5.16
C THR A 867 4.32 44.75 -5.65
N GLY A 868 5.45 44.12 -5.98
CA GLY A 868 5.49 42.74 -6.44
C GLY A 868 5.21 41.73 -5.31
N SER A 869 4.44 40.69 -5.61
CA SER A 869 4.13 39.58 -4.69
C SER A 869 5.36 38.90 -4.11
N ALA A 870 6.48 38.87 -4.85
CA ALA A 870 7.77 38.35 -4.36
C ALA A 870 8.38 39.20 -3.23
N SER A 871 7.99 40.47 -3.10
CA SER A 871 8.57 41.39 -2.11
C SER A 871 7.87 41.35 -0.76
N VAL A 872 6.53 41.23 -0.75
CA VAL A 872 5.71 41.32 0.46
C VAL A 872 4.63 40.22 0.58
N GLY A 873 4.62 39.24 -0.32
CA GLY A 873 3.57 38.22 -0.40
C GLY A 873 2.36 38.68 -1.24
N PRO A 874 1.35 37.81 -1.44
CA PRO A 874 0.25 38.05 -2.40
C PRO A 874 -0.76 39.14 -1.98
N TRP A 875 -0.68 39.62 -0.74
CA TRP A 875 -1.67 40.54 -0.15
C TRP A 875 -0.98 41.64 0.65
N ILE A 876 -1.42 42.87 0.43
CA ILE A 876 -1.18 44.01 1.32
C ILE A 876 -2.40 44.18 2.22
N TRP A 877 -2.20 44.33 3.53
CA TRP A 877 -3.25 44.38 4.55
C TRP A 877 -3.34 45.76 5.22
N MET A 878 -4.56 46.15 5.56
CA MET A 878 -4.86 47.29 6.42
C MET A 878 -5.88 46.85 7.47
N TYR A 879 -5.52 46.97 8.75
CA TYR A 879 -6.43 46.72 9.86
C TYR A 879 -6.97 48.06 10.38
N ASN A 880 -8.24 48.07 10.78
CA ASN A 880 -8.87 49.25 11.34
C ASN A 880 -8.34 49.49 12.77
N PRO A 881 -7.65 50.61 13.04
CA PRO A 881 -7.08 50.87 14.37
C PRO A 881 -8.15 51.13 15.44
N HIS A 882 -9.40 51.39 15.04
CA HIS A 882 -10.53 51.62 15.95
C HIS A 882 -11.27 50.33 16.34
N VAL A 883 -10.92 49.18 15.74
CA VAL A 883 -11.56 47.90 16.01
C VAL A 883 -10.51 46.94 16.59
N PRO A 884 -10.75 46.34 17.78
CA PRO A 884 -9.80 45.40 18.36
C PRO A 884 -9.65 44.14 17.48
N PRO A 885 -8.43 43.56 17.40
CA PRO A 885 -8.20 42.34 16.64
C PRO A 885 -9.00 41.16 17.23
N ARG A 886 -9.73 40.44 16.38
CA ARG A 886 -10.58 39.31 16.80
C ARG A 886 -9.81 37.99 16.85
N ARG A 887 -10.32 37.05 17.67
CA ARG A 887 -9.85 35.65 17.69
C ARG A 887 -10.37 34.93 16.45
N SER A 888 -9.54 34.14 15.77
CA SER A 888 -9.99 33.30 14.66
C SER A 888 -10.93 32.21 15.16
N GLY A 889 -12.02 31.97 14.45
CA GLY A 889 -12.89 30.81 14.69
C GLY A 889 -12.18 29.46 14.49
N ASP A 890 -12.88 28.37 14.79
CA ASP A 890 -12.39 26.99 14.61
C ASP A 890 -12.43 26.57 13.13
N VAL A 891 -11.43 27.06 12.39
CA VAL A 891 -11.25 26.75 10.96
C VAL A 891 -11.08 25.24 10.70
N PRO A 892 -10.30 24.46 11.48
CA PRO A 892 -10.20 23.02 11.27
C PRO A 892 -11.56 22.30 11.32
N THR A 893 -12.41 22.62 12.30
CA THR A 893 -13.74 22.00 12.39
C THR A 893 -14.65 22.44 11.25
N LEU A 894 -14.62 23.71 10.85
CA LEU A 894 -15.36 24.20 9.68
C LEU A 894 -14.97 23.44 8.40
N LEU A 895 -13.66 23.24 8.17
CA LEU A 895 -13.18 22.54 6.98
C LEU A 895 -13.59 21.08 6.97
N ARG A 896 -13.52 20.39 8.10
CA ARG A 896 -13.91 18.97 8.20
C ARG A 896 -15.42 18.80 7.99
N LYS A 897 -16.25 19.41 8.85
CA LYS A 897 -17.71 19.30 8.76
C LYS A 897 -18.27 19.93 7.48
N GLY A 898 -17.65 20.99 6.97
CA GLY A 898 -18.06 21.64 5.73
C GLY A 898 -17.85 20.76 4.51
N ARG A 899 -16.73 20.02 4.44
CA ARG A 899 -16.50 19.02 3.37
C ARG A 899 -17.49 17.86 3.46
N GLU A 900 -17.86 17.43 4.66
CA GLU A 900 -18.90 16.41 4.87
C GLU A 900 -20.25 16.87 4.28
N LEU A 901 -20.66 18.12 4.51
CA LEU A 901 -21.89 18.70 3.93
C LEU A 901 -21.84 18.77 2.40
N LEU A 902 -20.70 19.18 1.83
CA LEU A 902 -20.49 19.24 0.37
C LEU A 902 -20.59 17.85 -0.26
N GLN A 903 -19.92 16.86 0.32
CA GLN A 903 -19.94 15.47 -0.13
C GLN A 903 -21.35 14.86 -0.07
N ALA A 904 -22.08 15.12 1.01
CA ALA A 904 -23.46 14.64 1.17
C ALA A 904 -24.38 15.18 0.06
N TYR A 905 -24.27 16.48 -0.24
CA TYR A 905 -25.02 17.09 -1.35
C TYR A 905 -24.61 16.52 -2.70
N GLU A 906 -23.31 16.29 -2.95
CA GLU A 906 -22.85 15.68 -4.21
C GLU A 906 -23.48 14.30 -4.43
N ASN A 907 -23.42 13.44 -3.42
CA ASN A 907 -23.98 12.10 -3.46
C ASN A 907 -25.49 12.13 -3.77
N GLU A 908 -26.26 12.97 -3.08
CA GLU A 908 -27.71 13.06 -3.29
C GLU A 908 -28.05 13.74 -4.63
N SER A 909 -27.28 14.74 -5.04
CA SER A 909 -27.45 15.41 -6.32
C SER A 909 -27.13 14.49 -7.51
N ALA A 910 -26.16 13.57 -7.36
CA ALA A 910 -25.82 12.57 -8.35
C ALA A 910 -26.98 11.58 -8.56
N ILE A 911 -27.61 11.10 -7.49
CA ILE A 911 -28.80 10.24 -7.55
C ILE A 911 -29.95 10.92 -8.29
N LEU A 912 -30.20 12.21 -8.01
CA LEU A 912 -31.26 12.96 -8.69
C LEU A 912 -30.96 13.22 -10.17
N ARG A 913 -29.70 13.48 -10.52
CA ARG A 913 -29.26 13.63 -11.92
C ARG A 913 -29.42 12.32 -12.67
N GLU A 914 -29.01 11.20 -12.08
CA GLU A 914 -29.17 9.86 -12.66
C GLU A 914 -30.65 9.47 -12.81
N ALA A 915 -31.50 9.77 -11.83
CA ALA A 915 -32.94 9.55 -11.91
C ALA A 915 -33.60 10.42 -13.01
N HIS A 916 -33.09 11.63 -13.22
CA HIS A 916 -33.54 12.49 -14.31
C HIS A 916 -33.12 11.94 -15.67
N ASP A 917 -31.86 11.50 -15.83
CA ASP A 917 -31.33 10.94 -17.07
C ASP A 917 -32.07 9.65 -17.45
N ARG A 918 -32.39 8.80 -16.47
CA ARG A 918 -33.22 7.58 -16.67
C ARG A 918 -34.66 7.88 -17.08
N SER A 919 -35.22 9.04 -16.72
CA SER A 919 -36.60 9.39 -17.07
C SER A 919 -36.81 9.79 -18.54
N GLY A 920 -35.72 9.96 -19.30
CA GLY A 920 -35.76 10.41 -20.70
C GLY A 920 -36.27 11.84 -20.88
N ALA A 921 -36.36 12.62 -19.80
CA ALA A 921 -36.82 14.00 -19.84
C ALA A 921 -35.82 14.87 -20.61
N LYS A 922 -36.29 15.51 -21.69
CA LYS A 922 -35.45 16.36 -22.56
C LYS A 922 -35.10 17.72 -21.97
N THR A 923 -35.67 18.09 -20.82
CA THR A 923 -35.47 19.40 -20.21
C THR A 923 -34.99 19.28 -18.77
N THR A 924 -33.96 20.03 -18.41
CA THR A 924 -33.41 20.08 -17.05
C THR A 924 -34.32 20.78 -16.04
N ALA A 925 -35.50 21.25 -16.45
CA ALA A 925 -36.41 22.02 -15.60
C ALA A 925 -36.92 21.22 -14.39
N GLY A 926 -37.20 19.92 -14.57
CA GLY A 926 -37.61 19.02 -13.50
C GLY A 926 -36.49 18.73 -12.50
N LEU A 927 -35.27 18.52 -13.00
CA LEU A 927 -34.06 18.32 -12.20
C LEU A 927 -33.70 19.58 -11.40
N THR A 928 -33.69 20.74 -12.04
CA THR A 928 -33.44 22.04 -11.40
C THR A 928 -34.46 22.32 -10.30
N ARG A 929 -35.74 21.92 -10.47
CA ARG A 929 -36.76 22.07 -9.42
C ARG A 929 -36.48 21.22 -8.18
N LYS A 930 -35.82 20.07 -8.34
CA LYS A 930 -35.42 19.18 -7.22
C LYS A 930 -34.09 19.58 -6.58
N LEU A 931 -33.13 20.04 -7.38
CA LEU A 931 -31.81 20.48 -6.87
C LEU A 931 -31.88 21.83 -6.16
N ASN A 932 -32.76 22.74 -6.55
CA ASN A 932 -32.83 24.08 -5.96
C ASN A 932 -33.12 24.10 -4.44
N PRO A 933 -34.07 23.29 -3.91
CA PRO A 933 -34.24 23.15 -2.46
C PRO A 933 -32.98 22.65 -1.74
N MET A 934 -32.32 21.62 -2.28
CA MET A 934 -31.10 21.06 -1.69
C MET A 934 -29.93 22.05 -1.71
N ARG A 935 -29.79 22.85 -2.78
CA ARG A 935 -28.79 23.93 -2.82
C ARG A 935 -29.01 24.95 -1.71
N LYS A 936 -30.27 25.32 -1.47
CA LYS A 936 -30.63 26.23 -0.36
C LYS A 936 -30.32 25.61 1.00
N GLU A 937 -30.53 24.32 1.14
CA GLU A 937 -30.23 23.59 2.38
C GLU A 937 -28.73 23.48 2.62
N LEU A 938 -27.94 23.16 1.59
CA LEU A 938 -26.48 23.15 1.65
C LEU A 938 -25.93 24.54 1.99
N GLU A 939 -26.40 25.58 1.29
CA GLU A 939 -26.01 26.97 1.56
C GLU A 939 -26.28 27.35 3.02
N LYS A 940 -27.49 27.03 3.51
CA LYS A 940 -27.88 27.25 4.90
C LYS A 940 -26.99 26.46 5.86
N GLY A 941 -26.74 25.18 5.60
CA GLY A 941 -25.92 24.31 6.45
C GLY A 941 -24.50 24.82 6.60
N ILE A 942 -23.89 25.31 5.51
CA ILE A 942 -22.54 25.90 5.55
C ILE A 942 -22.53 27.19 6.38
N LEU A 943 -23.53 28.06 6.21
CA LEU A 943 -23.60 29.31 6.96
C LEU A 943 -23.93 29.10 8.44
N ASP A 944 -24.75 28.10 8.78
CA ASP A 944 -25.04 27.72 10.17
C ASP A 944 -23.79 27.12 10.83
N LEU A 945 -23.04 26.28 10.12
CA LEU A 945 -21.76 25.75 10.58
C LEU A 945 -20.70 26.84 10.78
N ALA A 946 -20.67 27.85 9.90
CA ALA A 946 -19.80 29.00 10.04
C ALA A 946 -20.10 29.79 11.33
N ARG A 947 -21.37 29.89 11.73
CA ARG A 947 -21.77 30.47 13.02
C ARG A 947 -21.39 29.59 14.20
N GLU A 948 -21.61 28.27 14.11
CA GLU A 948 -21.23 27.29 15.15
C GLU A 948 -19.73 27.34 15.46
N THR A 949 -18.91 27.44 14.42
CA THR A 949 -17.43 27.44 14.51
C THR A 949 -16.84 28.83 14.77
N GLY A 950 -17.66 29.88 14.78
CA GLY A 950 -17.21 31.26 14.97
C GLY A 950 -16.41 31.84 13.78
N VAL A 951 -16.52 31.24 12.59
CA VAL A 951 -15.91 31.75 11.34
C VAL A 951 -16.93 32.62 10.60
N THR A 952 -17.28 33.74 11.22
CA THR A 952 -18.38 34.62 10.77
C THR A 952 -17.93 35.75 9.84
N ASP A 953 -16.64 35.84 9.52
CA ASP A 953 -16.13 36.92 8.68
C ASP A 953 -16.72 36.90 7.26
N GLY A 954 -16.82 38.07 6.65
CA GLY A 954 -17.20 38.23 5.25
C GLY A 954 -16.61 39.49 4.65
N LYS A 955 -16.68 39.63 3.32
CA LYS A 955 -15.98 40.69 2.60
C LYS A 955 -16.70 41.19 1.36
N TRP A 956 -16.66 42.50 1.16
CA TRP A 956 -16.97 43.16 -0.11
C TRP A 956 -15.77 43.07 -1.06
N MET A 957 -16.00 42.65 -2.30
CA MET A 957 -14.97 42.47 -3.32
C MET A 957 -15.07 43.55 -4.41
N LEU A 958 -14.01 44.34 -4.57
CA LEU A 958 -13.84 45.35 -5.62
C LEU A 958 -12.76 44.91 -6.61
N PHE A 959 -12.92 45.29 -7.88
CA PHE A 959 -12.02 44.91 -8.97
C PHE A 959 -11.58 46.12 -9.80
N PRO A 960 -10.84 47.09 -9.23
CA PRO A 960 -10.29 48.21 -10.00
C PRO A 960 -9.30 47.75 -11.07
N ASN A 961 -9.18 48.53 -12.15
CA ASN A 961 -8.12 48.33 -13.14
C ASN A 961 -6.74 48.66 -12.52
N VAL A 962 -5.66 48.16 -13.13
CA VAL A 962 -4.29 48.40 -12.65
C VAL A 962 -3.98 49.90 -12.57
N ASP A 963 -4.50 50.71 -13.49
CA ASP A 963 -4.26 52.16 -13.53
C ASP A 963 -5.01 52.93 -12.42
N GLU A 964 -6.00 52.31 -11.79
CA GLU A 964 -6.88 52.91 -10.77
C GLU A 964 -6.69 52.28 -9.38
N VAL A 965 -5.95 51.17 -9.27
CA VAL A 965 -5.85 50.36 -8.05
C VAL A 965 -5.26 51.14 -6.87
N ASP A 966 -4.23 51.96 -7.12
CA ASP A 966 -3.57 52.73 -6.06
C ASP A 966 -4.48 53.82 -5.49
N GLU A 967 -5.29 54.46 -6.35
CA GLU A 967 -6.26 55.47 -5.94
C GLU A 967 -7.39 54.83 -5.12
N VAL A 968 -7.96 53.72 -5.63
CA VAL A 968 -9.03 52.99 -4.97
C VAL A 968 -8.56 52.41 -3.63
N TRP A 969 -7.37 51.81 -3.59
CA TRP A 969 -6.78 51.32 -2.34
C TRP A 969 -6.52 52.46 -1.36
N GLY A 970 -5.98 53.59 -1.82
CA GLY A 970 -5.79 54.78 -1.00
C GLY A 970 -7.08 55.30 -0.38
N ALA A 971 -8.18 55.29 -1.13
CA ALA A 971 -9.49 55.69 -0.62
C ALA A 971 -10.03 54.71 0.45
N VAL A 972 -9.90 53.40 0.24
CA VAL A 972 -10.25 52.37 1.25
C VAL A 972 -9.43 52.55 2.52
N VAL A 973 -8.11 52.69 2.42
CA VAL A 973 -7.21 52.80 3.57
C VAL A 973 -7.50 54.08 4.38
N ARG A 974 -7.78 55.21 3.73
CA ARG A 974 -8.18 56.46 4.40
C ARG A 974 -9.53 56.35 5.12
N ALA A 975 -10.49 55.64 4.53
CA ALA A 975 -11.79 55.43 5.16
C ALA A 975 -11.70 54.42 6.34
N MET A 976 -10.83 53.39 6.22
CA MET A 976 -10.51 52.46 7.32
C MET A 976 -9.87 53.17 8.51
N GLU A 977 -8.92 54.10 8.29
CA GLU A 977 -8.31 54.88 9.38
C GLU A 977 -9.31 55.79 10.09
N LYS A 978 -10.34 56.28 9.42
CA LYS A 978 -11.40 57.07 10.06
C LYS A 978 -12.43 56.23 10.81
N GLY A 979 -12.27 54.90 10.81
CA GLY A 979 -13.24 53.96 11.38
C GLY A 979 -14.54 53.86 10.58
N GLU A 980 -14.56 54.33 9.33
CA GLU A 980 -15.77 54.41 8.50
C GLU A 980 -16.08 53.09 7.78
N LEU A 981 -15.08 52.20 7.65
CA LEU A 981 -15.20 50.88 7.04
C LEU A 981 -15.10 49.75 8.09
N GLY A 982 -14.90 48.50 7.67
CA GLY A 982 -14.92 47.34 8.56
C GLY A 982 -13.60 47.13 9.31
N ASP A 983 -13.33 45.91 9.74
CA ASP A 983 -12.22 45.57 10.65
C ASP A 983 -10.89 45.33 9.93
N ALA A 984 -10.93 44.80 8.72
CA ALA A 984 -9.76 44.64 7.87
C ALA A 984 -10.05 44.95 6.39
N ALA A 985 -9.00 45.23 5.64
CA ALA A 985 -9.03 45.27 4.18
C ALA A 985 -7.74 44.67 3.63
N LYS A 986 -7.80 44.07 2.44
CA LYS A 986 -6.61 43.62 1.73
C LYS A 986 -6.69 43.89 0.24
N VAL A 987 -5.54 44.07 -0.40
CA VAL A 987 -5.40 44.24 -1.84
C VAL A 987 -4.35 43.29 -2.41
N ALA A 988 -4.62 42.74 -3.58
CA ALA A 988 -3.70 41.86 -4.29
C ALA A 988 -2.47 42.65 -4.80
N THR A 989 -1.28 42.11 -4.59
CA THR A 989 -0.01 42.62 -5.14
C THR A 989 0.18 42.28 -6.62
N ASP A 990 1.18 42.88 -7.28
CA ASP A 990 1.54 42.51 -8.65
C ASP A 990 2.17 41.11 -8.72
N ASP A 991 1.56 40.21 -9.49
CA ASP A 991 2.00 38.82 -9.66
C ASP A 991 2.95 38.61 -10.85
N GLY A 992 3.30 39.68 -11.57
CA GLY A 992 4.22 39.63 -12.70
C GLY A 992 3.64 39.01 -13.99
N SER A 993 2.34 38.70 -14.02
CA SER A 993 1.66 38.09 -15.17
C SER A 993 1.48 39.03 -16.37
N GLY A 994 1.85 40.31 -16.26
CA GLY A 994 1.97 41.24 -17.39
C GLY A 994 0.68 41.54 -18.18
N SER A 995 -0.48 41.16 -17.66
CA SER A 995 -1.77 41.38 -18.32
C SER A 995 -2.59 42.45 -17.59
N GLY A 996 -3.26 43.34 -18.33
CA GLY A 996 -4.10 44.42 -17.83
C GLY A 996 -5.39 43.95 -17.11
N GLN A 997 -5.27 42.96 -16.22
CA GLN A 997 -6.35 42.42 -15.40
C GLN A 997 -6.58 43.27 -14.15
N SER A 998 -7.84 43.45 -13.79
CA SER A 998 -8.27 44.12 -12.56
C SER A 998 -7.66 43.48 -11.31
N ARG A 999 -7.31 44.29 -10.32
CA ARG A 999 -6.77 43.84 -9.02
C ARG A 999 -7.91 43.66 -8.01
N LEU A 1000 -7.86 42.60 -7.20
CA LEU A 1000 -8.88 42.36 -6.18
C LEU A 1000 -8.58 43.16 -4.90
N ILE A 1001 -9.54 43.96 -4.45
CA ILE A 1001 -9.57 44.57 -3.12
C ILE A 1001 -10.72 43.95 -2.33
N CYS A 1002 -10.45 43.49 -1.11
CA CYS A 1002 -11.46 42.99 -0.18
C CYS A 1002 -11.57 43.95 1.02
N VAL A 1003 -12.79 44.34 1.37
CA VAL A 1003 -13.10 45.09 2.60
C VAL A 1003 -13.96 44.19 3.49
N TYR A 1004 -13.42 43.80 4.63
CA TYR A 1004 -14.05 42.84 5.53
C TYR A 1004 -15.10 43.48 6.43
N THR A 1005 -15.99 42.65 6.92
CA THR A 1005 -16.93 42.89 8.02
C THR A 1005 -16.82 41.71 8.95
N ALA A 1006 -16.99 41.95 10.23
CA ALA A 1006 -16.66 40.96 11.23
C ALA A 1006 -17.74 39.87 11.45
N ASP A 1007 -18.96 40.08 10.93
CA ASP A 1007 -20.03 39.10 10.93
C ASP A 1007 -20.89 39.26 9.67
N PHE A 1008 -20.92 38.25 8.80
CA PHE A 1008 -21.78 38.24 7.62
C PHE A 1008 -23.28 38.24 7.95
N GLY A 1009 -23.65 37.88 9.18
CA GLY A 1009 -25.01 37.95 9.71
C GLY A 1009 -25.45 39.34 10.15
N ASP A 1010 -24.52 40.27 10.39
CA ASP A 1010 -24.84 41.67 10.71
C ASP A 1010 -25.14 42.46 9.43
N VAL A 1011 -26.37 42.29 8.93
CA VAL A 1011 -26.83 42.92 7.69
C VAL A 1011 -26.73 44.45 7.75
N GLU A 1012 -26.90 45.06 8.93
CA GLU A 1012 -26.78 46.52 9.09
C GLU A 1012 -25.33 46.97 8.94
N ASP A 1013 -24.37 46.23 9.47
CA ASP A 1013 -22.95 46.51 9.24
C ASP A 1013 -22.55 46.30 7.77
N VAL A 1014 -22.95 45.18 7.17
CA VAL A 1014 -22.72 44.89 5.74
C VAL A 1014 -23.28 46.02 4.86
N LYS A 1015 -24.47 46.54 5.20
CA LYS A 1015 -25.13 47.67 4.51
C LYS A 1015 -24.43 49.01 4.77
N ARG A 1016 -23.96 49.24 6.01
CA ARG A 1016 -23.19 50.43 6.39
C ARG A 1016 -21.92 50.54 5.55
N ILE A 1017 -21.18 49.45 5.41
CA ILE A 1017 -19.95 49.40 4.62
C ILE A 1017 -20.21 49.74 3.16
N VAL A 1018 -21.19 49.10 2.51
CA VAL A 1018 -21.45 49.36 1.08
C VAL A 1018 -21.98 50.77 0.81
N ARG A 1019 -22.81 51.34 1.72
CA ARG A 1019 -23.23 52.75 1.63
C ARG A 1019 -22.01 53.68 1.72
N ARG A 1020 -21.09 53.39 2.64
CA ARG A 1020 -19.87 54.19 2.76
C ARG A 1020 -19.02 54.10 1.50
N LEU A 1021 -18.86 52.91 0.92
CA LEU A 1021 -18.14 52.71 -0.35
C LEU A 1021 -18.78 53.50 -1.51
N VAL A 1022 -20.11 53.69 -1.50
CA VAL A 1022 -20.82 54.58 -2.45
C VAL A 1022 -20.50 56.05 -2.18
N ASP A 1023 -20.55 56.49 -0.92
CA ASP A 1023 -20.30 57.89 -0.55
C ASP A 1023 -18.87 58.35 -0.90
N ILE A 1024 -17.89 57.43 -0.82
CA ILE A 1024 -16.49 57.71 -1.22
C ILE A 1024 -16.23 57.44 -2.71
N GLY A 1025 -17.28 57.17 -3.51
CA GLY A 1025 -17.20 57.06 -4.96
C GLY A 1025 -16.62 55.75 -5.51
N LEU A 1026 -16.39 54.74 -4.65
CA LEU A 1026 -15.80 53.46 -5.06
C LEU A 1026 -16.83 52.44 -5.55
N VAL A 1027 -18.11 52.66 -5.24
CA VAL A 1027 -19.24 51.87 -5.75
C VAL A 1027 -20.21 52.83 -6.43
N GLY A 1028 -20.33 52.72 -7.76
CA GLY A 1028 -21.09 53.67 -8.58
C GLY A 1028 -22.59 53.40 -8.66
N LYS A 1029 -23.35 54.41 -9.14
CA LYS A 1029 -24.79 54.30 -9.48
C LYS A 1029 -25.06 53.65 -10.86
N GLY A 1030 -24.08 52.89 -11.40
CA GLY A 1030 -24.11 52.28 -12.74
C GLY A 1030 -24.30 50.75 -12.71
N PRO A 1031 -24.30 50.07 -13.88
CA PRO A 1031 -24.70 48.65 -13.99
C PRO A 1031 -23.69 47.63 -13.43
N LYS A 1032 -22.53 48.05 -12.91
CA LYS A 1032 -21.51 47.15 -12.34
C LYS A 1032 -21.63 47.12 -10.81
N SER A 1033 -22.38 46.13 -10.30
CA SER A 1033 -22.49 45.86 -8.86
C SER A 1033 -21.21 45.22 -8.30
N VAL A 1034 -20.88 45.55 -7.04
CA VAL A 1034 -19.89 44.80 -6.25
C VAL A 1034 -20.59 43.70 -5.44
N TYR A 1035 -19.85 42.68 -5.04
CA TYR A 1035 -20.39 41.49 -4.40
C TYR A 1035 -19.79 41.25 -3.03
N TYR A 1036 -20.61 40.77 -2.12
CA TYR A 1036 -20.26 40.40 -0.75
C TYR A 1036 -20.22 38.87 -0.60
N LYS A 1037 -19.18 38.33 0.03
CA LYS A 1037 -18.95 36.89 0.18
C LYS A 1037 -18.51 36.54 1.60
N SER A 1038 -19.05 35.45 2.17
CA SER A 1038 -18.59 34.88 3.44
C SER A 1038 -17.21 34.21 3.29
N ASP A 1039 -16.38 34.29 4.33
CA ASP A 1039 -15.08 33.63 4.35
C ASP A 1039 -15.17 32.11 4.46
N ALA A 1040 -16.25 31.57 5.04
CA ALA A 1040 -16.52 30.14 5.03
C ALA A 1040 -16.59 29.58 3.58
N PHE A 1041 -17.22 30.32 2.65
CA PHE A 1041 -17.21 29.97 1.22
C PHE A 1041 -15.84 30.15 0.56
N THR A 1042 -14.92 30.91 1.15
CA THR A 1042 -13.55 31.04 0.64
C THR A 1042 -12.70 29.86 1.12
N LEU A 1043 -12.83 29.49 2.40
CA LEU A 1043 -12.12 28.38 3.01
C LEU A 1043 -12.55 27.01 2.46
N LEU A 1044 -13.84 26.88 2.10
CA LEU A 1044 -14.39 25.69 1.41
C LEU A 1044 -14.25 25.77 -0.11
N GLU A 1045 -13.45 26.71 -0.64
CA GLU A 1045 -13.13 26.83 -2.07
C GLU A 1045 -14.35 27.03 -2.99
N ILE A 1046 -15.46 27.57 -2.47
CA ILE A 1046 -16.69 27.84 -3.24
C ILE A 1046 -16.50 29.09 -4.10
N THR A 1047 -16.15 28.91 -5.36
CA THR A 1047 -15.96 29.99 -6.35
C THR A 1047 -17.23 30.23 -7.18
N SER A 1048 -17.24 31.24 -8.06
CA SER A 1048 -18.38 31.55 -8.93
C SER A 1048 -18.74 30.44 -9.94
N LYS A 1049 -17.83 29.49 -10.19
CA LYS A 1049 -18.02 28.32 -11.06
C LYS A 1049 -18.01 27.00 -10.28
N ASN A 1050 -18.39 27.03 -9.00
CA ASN A 1050 -18.43 25.82 -8.17
C ASN A 1050 -19.41 24.77 -8.74
N GLU A 1051 -19.06 23.50 -8.53
CA GLU A 1051 -19.77 22.34 -9.09
C GLU A 1051 -21.11 22.08 -8.38
N TYR A 1052 -21.26 22.61 -7.17
CA TYR A 1052 -22.46 22.53 -6.35
C TYR A 1052 -23.62 23.40 -6.89
N GLY A 1053 -23.30 24.40 -7.72
CA GLY A 1053 -24.26 25.37 -8.24
C GLY A 1053 -24.74 26.39 -7.19
N LEU A 1054 -23.92 26.63 -6.15
CA LEU A 1054 -24.18 27.63 -5.11
C LEU A 1054 -23.82 29.03 -5.61
N LYS A 1055 -24.54 30.05 -5.13
CA LYS A 1055 -24.18 31.45 -5.37
C LYS A 1055 -22.99 31.79 -4.45
N ALA A 1056 -21.82 32.05 -5.04
CA ALA A 1056 -20.62 32.37 -4.26
C ALA A 1056 -20.68 33.73 -3.54
N SER A 1057 -21.66 34.58 -3.87
CA SER A 1057 -21.92 35.86 -3.22
C SER A 1057 -23.25 35.82 -2.46
N MET A 1058 -23.24 36.32 -1.23
CA MET A 1058 -24.44 36.43 -0.40
C MET A 1058 -25.28 37.64 -0.84
N TYR A 1059 -24.63 38.79 -1.03
CA TYR A 1059 -25.28 40.04 -1.39
C TYR A 1059 -24.57 40.73 -2.56
N SER A 1060 -25.34 41.46 -3.36
CA SER A 1060 -24.82 42.49 -4.26
C SER A 1060 -25.05 43.88 -3.67
N SER A 1061 -24.23 44.85 -4.08
CA SER A 1061 -24.41 46.24 -3.66
C SER A 1061 -25.78 46.79 -4.06
N GLN A 1062 -26.31 46.37 -5.21
CA GLN A 1062 -27.63 46.80 -5.67
C GLN A 1062 -28.75 46.26 -4.76
N GLU A 1063 -28.73 44.96 -4.44
CA GLU A 1063 -29.69 44.33 -3.52
C GLU A 1063 -29.71 45.06 -2.15
N MET A 1064 -28.53 45.31 -1.59
CA MET A 1064 -28.40 45.95 -0.28
C MET A 1064 -28.84 47.42 -0.29
N LEU A 1065 -28.55 48.18 -1.35
CA LEU A 1065 -28.90 49.60 -1.42
C LEU A 1065 -30.39 49.82 -1.75
N GLU A 1066 -31.01 48.91 -2.52
CA GLU A 1066 -32.45 48.92 -2.82
C GLU A 1066 -33.31 48.39 -1.66
N GLY A 1067 -32.69 47.79 -0.63
CA GLY A 1067 -33.38 47.27 0.56
C GLY A 1067 -34.17 45.97 0.29
N LYS A 1068 -33.68 45.15 -0.63
CA LYS A 1068 -34.29 43.86 -1.02
C LYS A 1068 -33.73 42.69 -0.23
#